data_AF-A0A257CHF4-F1
#
_entry.id   AF-A0A257CHF4-F1
#
_cell.length_a   1.000
_cell.length_b   1.000
_cell.length_c   1.000
_cell.angle_alpha   90.00
_cell.angle_beta   90.00
_cell.angle_gamma   90.00
#
_symmetry.space_group_name_H-M   'P 1'
#
loop_
_entity.id
_entity.type
_entity.pdbx_description
1 polymer ?
#
loop_
_entity_poly.entity_id
_entity_poly.type
_entity_poly.pdbx_seq_one_letter_code
_entity_poly.pdbx_strand_id
1 'polypeptide(L)'
;MYWRADKQKVWNNPELFADERVPSHYTSEDAGFFIRTLAAKLGLTDKYIQTGYEDTWYYLWRERRLPVNVDPFNNKLDDEMERARLRRVFEQKLDSPIGYVLPVKPASASGGVRLSGPAWTTGPWFFRDERMYLMPGDSPMGLRLPLDSLPWVSKTDYPYLIDQDPYAPAQDLPAHSTFAARYAAPPAGAASGAATTAITAGAGTPATAGTYLAGAAKPVEATRKFQVPTGSFLNAPGNIARNQVAANAQSAAQAEPADFARAPQQQESAHWITRTALCVEVRDPRRASGPKAEAVGVKSGVIYVFMPPLERLEDYLDLLAAIEATAIELKVKIVLEGYPPPRDPRLKLLQVTPDPGVIEVNIHPVTHWKELVYNTEFLYNAAFESRLSAEKFMTDGRHTGTGGGNHFVMGGATPSDSPFLRLYWHNHPSLSYLFSGMFVGPTSQAPRVDEARNDQLYELEIAIEQIYKNRQLYGQSMPPWLVDRTLRNILIDATGNTHRSEFSIDKMYSPDSSTGRLGLLELRAFEMPPHPHMSSVQQLLLRALVARFWKAPYKAPATRWGTELHDRFMLPTFIQQDFADVIAEMNSAGYAFDPQWFAPHTEFRFPIVGTFKAASIELTLRNALEPWHVMGEEGAPGGTARYVDSSLERMEVHVTGMNQSRYVVTCNGEALPMQSTGTVGEYVAAVRYKAWNPPSSLHPSIGVHAPLTFDIVDTWMKRSLGGCQYFVAHPGGLNYESFPVNAFEAESRRMSRFAAMGHTPGVMIVPPATINVAGSKEFPFTKDLRRV
;
A
#
# COMPACT_ATOMS: atom_id res chain seq x y z
N MET A 1 0.66 9.11 8.98
CA MET A 1 0.73 10.49 9.55
C MET A 1 -0.60 11.19 9.29
N TYR A 2 -1.10 11.94 10.27
CA TYR A 2 -2.39 12.64 10.18
C TYR A 2 -2.24 14.12 10.55
N TRP A 3 -2.98 15.00 9.86
CA TRP A 3 -3.11 16.41 10.23
C TRP A 3 -4.51 16.94 9.90
N ARG A 4 -4.96 17.96 10.63
CA ARG A 4 -6.28 18.55 10.40
C ARG A 4 -6.27 19.43 9.16
N ALA A 5 -7.36 19.37 8.38
CA ALA A 5 -7.56 20.19 7.19
C ALA A 5 -7.64 21.70 7.51
N ASP A 6 -8.06 22.04 8.73
CA ASP A 6 -8.13 23.42 9.26
C ASP A 6 -6.79 23.95 9.79
N LYS A 7 -5.69 23.20 9.62
CA LYS A 7 -4.32 23.53 10.07
C LYS A 7 -4.15 23.60 11.59
N GLN A 8 -5.14 23.22 12.38
CA GLN A 8 -4.96 23.02 13.81
C GLN A 8 -4.11 21.77 14.07
N LYS A 9 -3.42 21.75 15.21
CA LYS A 9 -2.60 20.60 15.59
C LYS A 9 -3.48 19.41 15.98
N VAL A 10 -3.04 18.22 15.62
CA VAL A 10 -3.58 16.95 16.17
C VAL A 10 -2.84 16.60 17.47
N TRP A 11 -1.55 16.91 17.52
CA TRP A 11 -0.62 16.69 18.63
C TRP A 11 0.26 17.93 18.80
N ASN A 12 0.46 18.43 20.03
CA ASN A 12 1.12 19.71 20.26
C ASN A 12 2.65 19.62 20.34
N ASN A 13 3.19 18.63 21.05
CA ASN A 13 4.60 18.51 21.43
C ASN A 13 5.30 17.31 20.74
N PRO A 14 5.92 17.53 19.56
CA PRO A 14 6.52 16.44 18.78
C PRO A 14 7.69 15.74 19.49
N GLU A 15 8.34 16.37 20.48
CA GLU A 15 9.46 15.80 21.24
C GLU A 15 9.08 14.57 22.08
N LEU A 16 7.77 14.35 22.29
CA LEU A 16 7.22 13.20 22.99
C LEU A 16 7.17 11.94 22.13
N PHE A 17 7.33 12.05 20.81
CA PHE A 17 7.48 10.86 19.97
C PHE A 17 8.87 10.26 20.19
N ALA A 18 8.90 8.97 20.48
CA ALA A 18 10.16 8.23 20.58
C ALA A 18 10.76 8.02 19.19
N ASP A 19 12.05 8.31 19.04
CA ASP A 19 12.84 7.85 17.90
C ASP A 19 13.36 6.44 18.23
N GLU A 20 12.82 5.42 17.57
CA GLU A 20 13.16 4.01 17.80
C GLU A 20 14.65 3.69 17.54
N ARG A 21 15.39 4.58 16.88
CA ARG A 21 16.84 4.45 16.66
C ARG A 21 17.65 4.89 17.88
N VAL A 22 17.06 5.67 18.79
CA VAL A 22 17.70 6.16 20.01
C VAL A 22 17.32 5.21 21.17
N PRO A 23 18.29 4.48 21.76
CA PRO A 23 17.99 3.54 22.83
C PRO A 23 17.35 4.23 24.04
N SER A 24 16.18 3.76 24.45
CA SER A 24 15.56 4.03 25.75
C SER A 24 15.50 2.76 26.60
N HIS A 25 15.28 2.91 27.91
CA HIS A 25 15.26 1.79 28.85
C HIS A 25 14.04 1.82 29.76
N TYR A 26 12.87 2.12 29.18
CA TYR A 26 11.61 1.99 29.91
C TYR A 26 11.38 0.52 30.30
N THR A 27 10.62 0.29 31.36
CA THR A 27 10.28 -1.06 31.85
C THR A 27 8.78 -1.32 31.78
N SER A 28 8.37 -2.58 31.96
CA SER A 28 6.95 -2.93 32.03
C SER A 28 6.25 -2.14 33.15
N GLU A 29 6.90 -1.91 34.29
CA GLU A 29 6.37 -1.07 35.35
C GLU A 29 6.06 0.36 34.89
N ASP A 30 6.91 0.97 34.04
CA ASP A 30 6.65 2.30 33.47
C ASP A 30 5.38 2.30 32.60
N ALA A 31 5.15 1.25 31.79
CA ALA A 31 3.88 1.09 31.06
C ALA A 31 2.68 0.97 32.01
N GLY A 32 2.84 0.26 33.12
CA GLY A 32 1.81 0.15 34.17
C GLY A 32 1.50 1.49 34.84
N PHE A 33 2.52 2.33 35.10
CA PHE A 33 2.33 3.69 35.61
C PHE A 33 1.65 4.59 34.58
N PHE A 34 2.04 4.47 33.31
CA PHE A 34 1.44 5.23 32.22
C PHE A 34 -0.06 4.97 32.11
N ILE A 35 -0.47 3.70 32.01
CA ILE A 35 -1.87 3.36 31.80
C ILE A 35 -2.77 3.73 32.99
N ARG A 36 -2.26 3.63 34.24
CA ARG A 36 -2.99 4.07 35.44
C ARG A 36 -3.16 5.59 35.50
N THR A 37 -2.11 6.33 35.13
CA THR A 37 -2.17 7.80 35.04
C THR A 37 -3.15 8.24 33.96
N LEU A 38 -3.13 7.57 32.80
CA LEU A 38 -4.10 7.81 31.73
C LEU A 38 -5.53 7.50 32.17
N ALA A 39 -5.78 6.38 32.85
CA ALA A 39 -7.10 6.03 33.37
C ALA A 39 -7.63 7.12 34.32
N ALA A 40 -6.79 7.61 35.24
CA ALA A 40 -7.15 8.71 36.13
C ALA A 40 -7.50 10.00 35.37
N LYS A 41 -6.74 10.36 34.32
CA LYS A 41 -7.06 11.53 33.47
C LYS A 41 -8.37 11.39 32.73
N LEU A 42 -8.70 10.18 32.27
CA LEU A 42 -9.97 9.87 31.61
C LEU A 42 -11.15 9.79 32.60
N GLY A 43 -10.91 9.90 33.91
CA GLY A 43 -11.94 9.75 34.95
C GLY A 43 -12.35 8.30 35.22
N LEU A 44 -11.55 7.33 34.78
CA LEU A 44 -11.81 5.90 34.86
C LEU A 44 -11.16 5.26 36.09
N THR A 45 -11.75 4.17 36.57
CA THR A 45 -11.13 3.34 37.61
C THR A 45 -9.99 2.49 37.03
N ASP A 46 -8.92 2.31 37.80
CA ASP A 46 -7.81 1.41 37.47
C ASP A 46 -8.13 -0.08 37.76
N LYS A 47 -9.24 -0.36 38.46
CA LYS A 47 -9.67 -1.70 38.87
C LYS A 47 -9.78 -2.69 37.71
N TYR A 48 -10.14 -2.21 36.52
CA TYR A 48 -10.36 -3.04 35.34
C TYR A 48 -9.15 -3.12 34.41
N ILE A 49 -8.02 -2.55 34.81
CA ILE A 49 -6.78 -2.72 34.06
C ILE A 49 -6.31 -4.18 34.20
N GLN A 50 -6.08 -4.83 33.06
CA GLN A 50 -5.65 -6.22 33.00
C GLN A 50 -4.19 -6.31 32.56
N THR A 51 -3.44 -7.21 33.19
CA THR A 51 -2.06 -7.52 32.77
C THR A 51 -2.09 -8.64 31.73
N GLY A 52 -1.39 -8.45 30.62
CA GLY A 52 -1.23 -9.48 29.59
C GLY A 52 0.03 -10.31 29.76
N TYR A 53 -0.10 -11.60 29.53
CA TYR A 53 0.98 -12.58 29.58
C TYR A 53 1.06 -13.37 28.28
N GLU A 54 2.24 -13.90 27.94
CA GLU A 54 2.35 -14.90 26.87
C GLU A 54 1.67 -16.21 27.28
N ASP A 55 1.05 -16.90 26.32
CA ASP A 55 0.39 -18.19 26.58
C ASP A 55 1.43 -19.29 26.85
N THR A 56 1.64 -19.54 28.13
CA THR A 56 2.63 -20.50 28.63
C THR A 56 2.34 -21.92 28.15
N TRP A 57 1.07 -22.30 28.05
CA TRP A 57 0.68 -23.66 27.67
C TRP A 57 0.86 -23.90 26.19
N TYR A 58 0.56 -22.90 25.36
CA TYR A 58 0.84 -22.96 23.93
C TYR A 58 2.32 -23.20 23.66
N TYR A 59 3.21 -22.44 24.30
CA TYR A 59 4.65 -22.58 24.08
C TYR A 59 5.23 -23.89 24.62
N LEU A 60 4.76 -24.39 25.77
CA LEU A 60 5.13 -25.71 26.30
C LEU A 60 4.65 -26.86 25.40
N TRP A 61 3.42 -26.77 24.89
CA TRP A 61 2.88 -27.74 23.93
C TRP A 61 3.68 -27.73 22.62
N ARG A 62 4.05 -26.54 22.13
CA ARG A 62 4.84 -26.38 20.91
C ARG A 62 6.25 -26.93 21.07
N GLU A 63 6.91 -26.68 22.20
CA GLU A 63 8.22 -27.24 22.55
C GLU A 63 8.18 -28.78 22.54
N ARG A 64 7.15 -29.39 23.12
CA ARG A 64 6.98 -30.86 23.12
C ARG A 64 6.82 -31.45 21.71
N ARG A 65 6.35 -30.67 20.74
CA ARG A 65 6.19 -31.10 19.33
C ARG A 65 7.47 -30.96 18.52
N LEU A 66 8.54 -30.41 19.09
CA LEU A 66 9.82 -30.35 18.41
C LEU A 66 10.39 -31.77 18.22
N PRO A 67 11.01 -32.06 17.06
CA PRO A 67 11.69 -33.33 16.84
C PRO A 67 12.73 -33.59 17.93
N VAL A 68 12.93 -34.86 18.31
CA VAL A 68 13.82 -35.28 19.42
C VAL A 68 15.28 -34.82 19.22
N ASN A 69 15.69 -34.55 17.98
CA ASN A 69 17.02 -34.08 17.59
C ASN A 69 17.13 -32.54 17.45
N VAL A 70 16.09 -31.80 17.82
CA VAL A 70 16.02 -30.33 17.76
C VAL A 70 15.90 -29.78 19.18
N ASP A 71 16.97 -29.14 19.64
CA ASP A 71 16.99 -28.38 20.87
C ASP A 71 16.51 -26.94 20.58
N PRO A 72 15.51 -26.38 21.30
CA PRO A 72 15.05 -24.99 21.17
C PRO A 72 16.16 -23.94 21.24
N PHE A 73 17.28 -24.26 21.91
CA PHE A 73 18.43 -23.39 22.08
C PHE A 73 19.50 -23.59 21.00
N ASN A 74 19.40 -24.64 20.17
CA ASN A 74 20.39 -25.03 19.15
C ASN A 74 19.91 -24.75 17.71
N ASN A 75 20.84 -24.81 16.75
CA ASN A 75 20.78 -24.15 15.44
C ASN A 75 20.03 -24.93 14.32
N LYS A 76 19.14 -25.89 14.66
CA LYS A 76 18.52 -26.83 13.69
C LYS A 76 17.00 -26.67 13.51
N LEU A 77 16.47 -25.46 13.71
CA LEU A 77 15.10 -25.11 13.31
C LEU A 77 15.16 -24.48 11.91
N ASP A 78 14.32 -24.97 11.00
CA ASP A 78 14.25 -24.45 9.62
C ASP A 78 13.68 -23.01 9.56
N ASP A 79 12.92 -22.60 10.58
CA ASP A 79 12.39 -21.24 10.74
C ASP A 79 13.16 -20.44 11.81
N GLU A 80 13.98 -19.49 11.35
CA GLU A 80 14.80 -18.61 12.18
C GLU A 80 13.96 -17.70 13.11
N MET A 81 12.77 -17.26 12.65
CA MET A 81 11.88 -16.38 13.41
C MET A 81 11.19 -17.13 14.55
N GLU A 82 10.68 -18.34 14.28
CA GLU A 82 10.08 -19.17 15.33
C GLU A 82 11.09 -19.50 16.43
N ARG A 83 12.36 -19.78 16.08
CA ARG A 83 13.43 -20.02 17.06
C ARG A 83 13.69 -18.79 17.93
N ALA A 84 13.83 -17.62 17.33
CA ALA A 84 14.07 -16.38 18.07
C ALA A 84 12.92 -16.09 19.05
N ARG A 85 11.67 -16.35 18.62
CA ARG A 85 10.48 -16.20 19.46
C ARG A 85 10.51 -17.14 20.67
N LEU A 86 10.74 -18.44 20.47
CA LEU A 86 10.80 -19.41 21.57
C LEU A 86 11.89 -19.04 22.56
N ARG A 87 13.11 -18.76 22.08
CA ARG A 87 14.22 -18.33 22.94
C ARG A 87 13.83 -17.11 23.79
N ARG A 88 13.20 -16.09 23.17
CA ARG A 88 12.76 -14.87 23.86
C ARG A 88 11.74 -15.15 24.96
N VAL A 89 10.72 -15.95 24.66
CA VAL A 89 9.66 -16.30 25.63
C VAL A 89 10.26 -17.00 26.85
N PHE A 90 11.21 -17.92 26.65
CA PHE A 90 11.90 -18.59 27.75
C PHE A 90 12.89 -17.69 28.51
N GLU A 91 13.62 -16.80 27.82
CA GLU A 91 14.52 -15.82 28.45
C GLU A 91 13.76 -14.76 29.28
N GLN A 92 12.63 -14.28 28.76
CA GLN A 92 11.82 -13.23 29.40
C GLN A 92 11.05 -13.76 30.64
N LYS A 93 11.07 -15.08 30.87
CA LYS A 93 10.26 -15.83 31.83
C LYS A 93 8.76 -15.75 31.52
N LEU A 94 8.11 -16.90 31.58
CA LEU A 94 6.70 -17.10 31.23
C LEU A 94 5.71 -16.35 32.13
N ASP A 95 6.14 -15.89 33.30
CA ASP A 95 5.33 -15.12 34.26
C ASP A 95 5.52 -13.60 34.14
N SER A 96 6.33 -13.13 33.19
CA SER A 96 6.59 -11.70 33.00
C SER A 96 5.41 -10.96 32.35
N PRO A 97 5.03 -9.77 32.86
CA PRO A 97 4.07 -8.90 32.20
C PRO A 97 4.57 -8.40 30.85
N ILE A 98 3.78 -8.65 29.78
CA ILE A 98 4.06 -8.10 28.43
C ILE A 98 3.58 -6.65 28.32
N GLY A 99 2.42 -6.37 28.90
CA GLY A 99 1.84 -5.04 28.91
C GLY A 99 0.52 -5.02 29.67
N TYR A 100 -0.16 -3.88 29.60
CA TYR A 100 -1.39 -3.62 30.34
C TYR A 100 -2.49 -3.18 29.40
N VAL A 101 -3.72 -3.56 29.73
CA VAL A 101 -4.92 -3.29 28.94
C VAL A 101 -5.93 -2.55 29.77
N LEU A 102 -6.49 -1.49 29.20
CA LEU A 102 -7.64 -0.77 29.72
C LEU A 102 -8.81 -0.96 28.75
N PRO A 103 -9.84 -1.77 29.10
CA PRO A 103 -11.10 -1.79 28.36
C PRO A 103 -11.71 -0.39 28.40
N VAL A 104 -11.91 0.24 27.24
CA VAL A 104 -12.32 1.64 27.17
C VAL A 104 -13.22 1.90 25.98
N LYS A 105 -14.31 2.63 26.20
CA LYS A 105 -15.17 3.19 25.14
C LYS A 105 -15.88 4.46 25.62
N PRO A 106 -16.46 5.27 24.72
CA PRO A 106 -17.39 6.33 25.10
C PRO A 106 -18.70 5.77 25.69
N ALA A 107 -19.23 6.39 26.76
CA ALA A 107 -20.40 5.93 27.52
C ALA A 107 -21.75 6.19 26.83
N SER A 108 -21.78 6.97 25.74
CA SER A 108 -22.98 7.20 24.94
C SER A 108 -22.59 7.34 23.48
N ALA A 109 -22.78 6.28 22.70
CA ALA A 109 -22.71 6.34 21.25
C ALA A 109 -23.90 7.11 20.62
N SER A 110 -24.97 7.33 21.40
CA SER A 110 -26.28 7.82 20.94
C SER A 110 -26.61 9.28 21.27
N GLY A 111 -25.68 10.03 21.86
CA GLY A 111 -25.82 11.47 22.11
C GLY A 111 -24.79 12.28 21.31
N GLY A 112 -25.21 13.38 20.69
CA GLY A 112 -24.33 14.26 19.90
C GLY A 112 -23.08 14.78 20.66
N VAL A 113 -22.24 15.57 19.97
CA VAL A 113 -21.01 16.15 20.58
C VAL A 113 -21.39 16.88 21.88
N ARG A 114 -20.92 16.39 23.03
CA ARG A 114 -21.04 17.15 24.29
C ARG A 114 -19.96 18.22 24.31
N LEU A 115 -20.31 19.43 24.71
CA LEU A 115 -19.33 20.52 24.90
C LEU A 115 -18.21 20.11 25.89
N SER A 116 -18.54 19.26 26.87
CA SER A 116 -17.61 18.71 27.85
C SER A 116 -16.68 17.60 27.32
N GLY A 117 -16.90 17.08 26.10
CA GLY A 117 -16.18 15.89 25.59
C GLY A 117 -16.90 14.56 25.88
N PRO A 118 -16.35 13.45 25.37
CA PRO A 118 -16.88 12.12 25.65
C PRO A 118 -16.80 11.80 27.14
N ALA A 119 -17.85 11.18 27.66
CA ALA A 119 -17.79 10.54 28.97
C ALA A 119 -17.20 9.15 28.75
N TRP A 120 -15.94 8.94 29.11
CA TRP A 120 -15.30 7.63 28.98
C TRP A 120 -15.91 6.63 29.99
N THR A 121 -15.95 5.35 29.65
CA THR A 121 -16.38 4.25 30.53
C THR A 121 -15.45 3.05 30.38
N THR A 122 -15.27 2.31 31.48
CA THR A 122 -14.52 1.05 31.53
C THR A 122 -15.34 -0.05 32.20
N GLY A 123 -14.96 -1.31 32.03
CA GLY A 123 -15.67 -2.45 32.60
C GLY A 123 -14.83 -3.71 32.71
N PRO A 124 -15.27 -4.70 33.52
CA PRO A 124 -14.54 -5.95 33.71
C PRO A 124 -14.55 -6.81 32.45
N TRP A 125 -13.43 -7.47 32.21
CA TRP A 125 -13.34 -8.63 31.32
C TRP A 125 -13.42 -9.91 32.13
N PHE A 126 -14.21 -10.86 31.64
CA PHE A 126 -14.46 -12.13 32.30
C PHE A 126 -13.78 -13.24 31.51
N PHE A 127 -12.68 -13.76 32.03
CA PHE A 127 -11.96 -14.89 31.47
C PHE A 127 -12.28 -16.17 32.25
N ARG A 128 -12.07 -17.33 31.63
CA ARG A 128 -12.16 -18.63 32.32
C ARG A 128 -11.01 -18.83 33.30
N ASP A 129 -9.83 -18.39 32.89
CA ASP A 129 -8.62 -18.40 33.72
C ASP A 129 -8.49 -17.08 34.49
N GLU A 130 -7.81 -17.11 35.64
CA GLU A 130 -7.58 -15.90 36.47
C GLU A 130 -6.64 -14.87 35.79
N ARG A 131 -5.97 -15.24 34.69
CA ARG A 131 -5.03 -14.40 33.94
C ARG A 131 -5.46 -14.22 32.49
N MET A 132 -5.13 -13.06 31.91
CA MET A 132 -5.30 -12.80 30.48
C MET A 132 -4.06 -13.23 29.70
N TYR A 133 -4.20 -14.30 28.91
CA TYR A 133 -3.16 -14.78 27.99
C TYR A 133 -3.36 -14.20 26.59
N LEU A 134 -2.29 -13.70 25.99
CA LEU A 134 -2.28 -13.17 24.64
C LEU A 134 -2.25 -14.30 23.61
N MET A 135 -2.86 -14.05 22.45
CA MET A 135 -2.67 -14.90 21.30
C MET A 135 -1.17 -14.96 20.94
N PRO A 136 -0.61 -16.15 20.65
CA PRO A 136 0.81 -16.28 20.33
C PRO A 136 1.20 -15.51 19.07
N GLY A 137 2.31 -14.76 19.12
CA GLY A 137 2.83 -14.05 17.95
C GLY A 137 3.74 -12.87 18.29
N ASP A 138 4.34 -12.26 17.28
CA ASP A 138 5.23 -11.09 17.42
C ASP A 138 4.51 -9.75 17.15
N SER A 139 3.20 -9.79 16.86
CA SER A 139 2.40 -8.57 16.67
C SER A 139 2.27 -7.77 17.98
N PRO A 140 2.01 -6.45 17.89
CA PRO A 140 1.63 -5.63 19.05
C PRO A 140 0.60 -6.31 19.94
N MET A 141 0.73 -6.18 21.26
CA MET A 141 -0.20 -6.79 22.22
C MET A 141 -1.68 -6.51 21.92
N GLY A 142 -2.01 -5.30 21.42
CA GLY A 142 -3.39 -4.94 21.06
C GLY A 142 -4.01 -5.76 19.93
N LEU A 143 -3.20 -6.31 19.01
CA LEU A 143 -3.67 -7.24 17.96
C LEU A 143 -3.74 -8.69 18.44
N ARG A 144 -3.21 -8.97 19.65
CA ARG A 144 -3.14 -10.31 20.24
C ARG A 144 -4.11 -10.50 21.41
N LEU A 145 -5.04 -9.57 21.60
CA LEU A 145 -6.02 -9.64 22.69
C LEU A 145 -7.00 -10.81 22.46
N PRO A 146 -7.28 -11.64 23.49
CA PRO A 146 -8.17 -12.79 23.38
C PRO A 146 -9.65 -12.38 23.45
N LEU A 147 -10.10 -11.50 22.55
CA LEU A 147 -11.47 -10.95 22.58
C LEU A 147 -12.55 -12.03 22.43
N ASP A 148 -12.26 -13.13 21.73
CA ASP A 148 -13.16 -14.28 21.58
C ASP A 148 -13.33 -15.10 22.87
N SER A 149 -12.46 -14.91 23.86
CA SER A 149 -12.56 -15.56 25.17
C SER A 149 -13.45 -14.79 26.15
N LEU A 150 -13.87 -13.57 25.79
CA LEU A 150 -14.87 -12.81 26.55
C LEU A 150 -16.24 -13.48 26.40
N PRO A 151 -17.19 -13.21 27.33
CA PRO A 151 -18.53 -13.75 27.19
C PRO A 151 -19.16 -13.40 25.84
N TRP A 152 -19.82 -14.40 25.25
CA TRP A 152 -20.38 -14.28 23.92
C TRP A 152 -21.48 -13.21 23.85
N VAL A 153 -21.67 -12.65 22.66
CA VAL A 153 -22.76 -11.73 22.33
C VAL A 153 -23.40 -12.23 21.04
N SER A 154 -24.72 -12.14 20.95
CA SER A 154 -25.43 -12.53 19.74
C SER A 154 -25.02 -11.64 18.57
N LYS A 155 -25.14 -12.13 17.33
CA LYS A 155 -24.85 -11.31 16.15
C LYS A 155 -25.73 -10.06 16.10
N THR A 156 -26.96 -10.12 16.59
CA THR A 156 -27.89 -8.98 16.60
C THR A 156 -27.50 -7.92 17.63
N ASP A 157 -26.93 -8.34 18.76
CA ASP A 157 -26.58 -7.43 19.86
C ASP A 157 -25.08 -7.03 19.85
N TYR A 158 -24.31 -7.53 18.88
CA TYR A 158 -22.89 -7.20 18.78
C TYR A 158 -22.77 -5.69 18.50
N PRO A 159 -21.99 -4.94 19.29
CA PRO A 159 -21.82 -3.50 19.12
C PRO A 159 -20.88 -3.22 17.94
N TYR A 160 -21.38 -3.42 16.71
CA TYR A 160 -20.63 -3.11 15.50
C TYR A 160 -20.33 -1.61 15.46
N LEU A 161 -19.07 -1.27 15.16
CA LEU A 161 -18.71 0.09 14.80
C LEU A 161 -19.33 0.40 13.44
N ILE A 162 -20.22 1.38 13.40
CA ILE A 162 -20.87 1.81 12.17
C ILE A 162 -20.04 2.96 11.61
N ASP A 163 -19.49 2.78 10.42
CA ASP A 163 -18.79 3.85 9.72
C ASP A 163 -19.76 5.01 9.45
N GLN A 164 -19.32 6.21 9.81
CA GLN A 164 -20.05 7.43 9.49
C GLN A 164 -19.98 7.69 7.97
N ASP A 165 -21.06 8.24 7.41
CA ASP A 165 -21.07 8.66 6.01
C ASP A 165 -20.06 9.80 5.81
N PRO A 166 -19.01 9.63 4.98
CA PRO A 166 -18.01 10.68 4.75
C PRO A 166 -18.57 11.97 4.16
N TYR A 167 -19.78 11.94 3.59
CA TYR A 167 -20.45 13.09 2.97
C TYR A 167 -21.57 13.68 3.83
N ALA A 168 -21.85 13.10 5.00
CA ALA A 168 -22.79 13.70 5.93
C ALA A 168 -22.27 15.09 6.37
N PRO A 169 -23.14 16.12 6.46
CA PRO A 169 -22.74 17.43 6.97
C PRO A 169 -22.16 17.29 8.39
N ALA A 170 -20.86 17.54 8.53
CA ALA A 170 -20.17 17.54 9.81
C ALA A 170 -19.98 18.97 10.32
N GLN A 171 -20.13 19.17 11.63
CA GLN A 171 -19.75 20.43 12.27
C GLN A 171 -18.22 20.56 12.32
N ASP A 172 -17.74 21.80 12.48
CA ASP A 172 -16.31 22.04 12.67
C ASP A 172 -15.79 21.34 13.93
N LEU A 173 -14.57 20.81 13.86
CA LEU A 173 -13.90 20.21 15.01
C LEU A 173 -13.58 21.30 16.05
N PRO A 174 -13.75 21.03 17.36
CA PRO A 174 -13.25 21.91 18.41
C PRO A 174 -11.76 22.25 18.22
N ALA A 175 -11.34 23.44 18.65
CA ALA A 175 -9.93 23.82 18.61
C ALA A 175 -9.07 22.83 19.41
N HIS A 176 -7.82 22.61 18.99
CA HIS A 176 -6.92 21.70 19.71
C HIS A 176 -6.77 22.06 21.20
N SER A 177 -6.72 23.36 21.50
CA SER A 177 -6.67 23.88 22.88
C SER A 177 -7.86 23.44 23.73
N THR A 178 -9.03 23.22 23.13
CA THR A 178 -10.22 22.75 23.85
C THR A 178 -10.06 21.30 24.30
N PHE A 179 -9.47 20.43 23.47
CA PHE A 179 -9.13 19.06 23.86
C PHE A 179 -8.03 19.06 24.93
N ALA A 180 -6.95 19.81 24.71
CA ALA A 180 -5.83 19.87 25.64
C ALA A 180 -6.23 20.44 27.02
N ALA A 181 -7.08 21.46 27.06
CA ALA A 181 -7.54 22.09 28.31
C ALA A 181 -8.31 21.12 29.23
N ARG A 182 -8.94 20.06 28.68
CA ARG A 182 -9.64 19.04 29.49
C ARG A 182 -8.69 18.24 30.38
N TYR A 183 -7.44 18.08 29.94
CA TYR A 183 -6.44 17.23 30.58
C TYR A 183 -5.23 18.00 31.10
N ALA A 184 -5.24 19.32 30.99
CA ALA A 184 -4.23 20.20 31.56
C ALA A 184 -4.26 20.08 33.09
N ALA A 185 -3.08 19.98 33.70
CA ALA A 185 -2.97 20.01 35.16
C ALA A 185 -3.51 21.36 35.67
N PRO A 186 -4.36 21.39 36.71
CA PRO A 186 -4.83 22.65 37.28
C PRO A 186 -3.62 23.46 37.78
N PRO A 187 -3.61 24.80 37.60
CA PRO A 187 -2.53 25.63 38.11
C PRO A 187 -2.41 25.43 39.63
N ALA A 188 -1.22 25.07 40.09
CA ALA A 188 -0.90 24.96 41.51
C ALA A 188 -1.12 26.32 42.17
N GLY A 189 -2.28 26.52 42.82
CA GLY A 189 -2.59 27.76 43.52
C GLY A 189 -4.05 28.22 43.58
N ALA A 190 -5.02 27.52 42.99
CA ALA A 190 -6.43 27.86 43.17
C ALA A 190 -7.04 27.04 44.33
N ALA A 191 -6.91 27.54 45.55
CA ALA A 191 -7.69 27.06 46.68
C ALA A 191 -9.18 27.22 46.38
N SER A 192 -9.93 26.13 46.54
CA SER A 192 -11.38 26.06 46.38
C SER A 192 -12.09 26.94 47.41
N GLY A 193 -12.52 28.12 46.99
CA GLY A 193 -13.43 28.99 47.72
C GLY A 193 -14.80 29.04 47.07
N ALA A 194 -15.82 28.67 47.83
CA ALA A 194 -17.25 28.93 47.64
C ALA A 194 -17.99 28.15 46.53
N ALA A 195 -18.56 27.00 46.92
CA ALA A 195 -19.78 26.48 46.33
C ALA A 195 -20.92 27.48 46.60
N THR A 196 -21.44 28.10 45.54
CA THR A 196 -22.69 28.87 45.58
C THR A 196 -23.85 27.90 45.38
N THR A 197 -24.45 27.47 46.49
CA THR A 197 -25.68 26.67 46.49
C THR A 197 -26.85 27.56 46.06
N ALA A 198 -27.37 27.30 44.86
CA ALA A 198 -28.65 27.83 44.43
C ALA A 198 -29.77 27.18 45.25
N ILE A 199 -30.47 27.99 46.03
CA ILE A 199 -31.64 27.63 46.83
C ILE A 199 -32.81 27.36 45.88
N THR A 200 -33.34 26.14 45.91
CA THR A 200 -34.71 25.85 45.44
C THR A 200 -35.52 25.33 46.63
N ALA A 201 -36.59 26.06 46.93
CA ALA A 201 -37.52 25.82 48.02
C ALA A 201 -38.63 24.85 47.59
N GLY A 202 -39.11 24.02 48.53
CA GLY A 202 -40.30 23.16 48.39
C GLY A 202 -40.12 21.85 49.15
N ALA A 203 -40.28 21.83 50.47
CA ALA A 203 -41.54 21.59 51.20
C ALA A 203 -41.91 20.10 51.33
N GLY A 204 -41.91 19.60 52.58
CA GLY A 204 -42.73 18.46 53.01
C GLY A 204 -41.98 17.25 53.56
N THR A 205 -41.76 17.21 54.87
CA THR A 205 -41.64 15.96 55.65
C THR A 205 -42.80 15.96 56.67
N PRO A 206 -43.35 14.79 56.99
CA PRO A 206 -43.15 14.23 58.34
C PRO A 206 -42.85 12.71 58.26
N ALA A 207 -41.76 12.23 58.87
CA ALA A 207 -41.61 11.80 60.25
C ALA A 207 -42.04 10.33 60.53
N THR A 208 -41.04 9.57 61.00
CA THR A 208 -41.05 8.50 62.02
C THR A 208 -41.73 7.14 61.79
N ALA A 209 -40.89 6.09 61.74
CA ALA A 209 -40.91 4.82 62.50
C ALA A 209 -39.86 3.90 61.83
N GLY A 210 -39.03 3.07 62.45
CA GLY A 210 -39.04 2.38 63.73
C GLY A 210 -38.19 1.11 63.51
N THR A 211 -37.07 1.07 64.22
CA THR A 211 -36.13 -0.03 64.55
C THR A 211 -36.54 -1.47 64.24
N TYR A 212 -35.61 -2.27 63.68
CA TYR A 212 -35.36 -3.65 64.13
C TYR A 212 -33.87 -4.02 64.03
N LEU A 213 -33.33 -4.40 65.19
CA LEU A 213 -32.01 -5.00 65.42
C LEU A 213 -32.14 -6.54 65.45
N ALA A 214 -31.00 -7.18 65.17
CA ALA A 214 -30.55 -8.50 65.64
C ALA A 214 -30.68 -9.70 64.68
N GLY A 215 -29.53 -10.34 64.43
CA GLY A 215 -29.45 -11.64 63.76
C GLY A 215 -28.04 -12.16 63.44
N ALA A 216 -27.18 -12.26 64.45
CA ALA A 216 -26.05 -13.21 64.62
C ALA A 216 -25.14 -13.64 63.42
N ALA A 217 -23.84 -13.35 63.60
CA ALA A 217 -22.72 -13.87 62.83
C ALA A 217 -22.34 -15.33 63.14
N LYS A 218 -21.60 -15.97 62.21
CA LYS A 218 -20.45 -16.91 62.40
C LYS A 218 -20.00 -17.48 61.03
N PRO A 219 -18.77 -18.00 60.86
CA PRO A 219 -17.46 -17.54 61.32
C PRO A 219 -16.43 -17.40 60.16
N VAL A 220 -15.25 -16.91 60.54
CA VAL A 220 -14.09 -16.50 59.75
C VAL A 220 -13.33 -17.68 59.11
N GLU A 221 -12.94 -17.54 57.84
CA GLU A 221 -11.83 -18.30 57.21
C GLU A 221 -10.57 -17.42 57.09
N ALA A 222 -9.41 -18.06 57.24
CA ALA A 222 -8.15 -17.45 57.66
C ALA A 222 -7.53 -16.44 56.68
N THR A 223 -7.02 -15.34 57.23
CA THR A 223 -6.16 -14.37 56.56
C THR A 223 -4.83 -15.02 56.17
N ARG A 224 -4.58 -15.25 54.87
CA ARG A 224 -3.23 -15.57 54.38
C ARG A 224 -2.41 -14.29 54.33
N LYS A 225 -1.41 -14.20 55.20
CA LYS A 225 -0.38 -13.15 55.18
C LYS A 225 0.47 -13.34 53.92
N PHE A 226 0.40 -12.42 52.96
CA PHE A 226 1.43 -12.29 51.94
C PHE A 226 2.67 -11.67 52.56
N GLN A 227 3.80 -12.31 52.32
CA GLN A 227 5.12 -11.94 52.81
C GLN A 227 5.55 -10.63 52.13
N VAL A 228 5.86 -9.61 52.92
CA VAL A 228 6.42 -8.33 52.45
C VAL A 228 7.82 -8.60 51.89
N PRO A 229 8.14 -8.23 50.64
CA PRO A 229 9.52 -8.15 50.19
C PRO A 229 10.17 -6.95 50.88
N THR A 230 10.94 -7.20 51.93
CA THR A 230 11.91 -6.25 52.48
C THR A 230 13.01 -6.05 51.44
N GLY A 231 12.93 -4.95 50.69
CA GLY A 231 13.97 -4.48 49.78
C GLY A 231 14.13 -2.97 49.94
N SER A 232 15.09 -2.56 50.77
CA SER A 232 15.52 -1.17 50.92
C SER A 232 16.19 -0.68 49.64
N PHE A 233 15.55 0.22 48.90
CA PHE A 233 16.18 0.98 47.81
C PHE A 233 16.11 2.48 48.12
N LEU A 234 17.05 2.93 48.97
CA LEU A 234 17.41 4.34 49.09
C LEU A 234 18.54 4.63 48.09
N ASN A 235 18.42 5.76 47.40
CA ASN A 235 19.42 6.47 46.59
C ASN A 235 19.36 6.32 45.05
N ALA A 236 18.44 7.08 44.42
CA ALA A 236 18.65 7.73 43.12
C ALA A 236 17.75 9.00 43.04
N PRO A 237 18.23 10.14 42.50
CA PRO A 237 17.45 11.38 42.44
C PRO A 237 16.36 11.28 41.36
N GLY A 238 15.09 11.17 41.79
CA GLY A 238 13.92 11.04 40.90
C GLY A 238 12.66 10.48 41.58
N ASN A 239 12.77 9.94 42.80
CA ASN A 239 11.69 9.22 43.48
C ASN A 239 10.51 10.06 44.03
N ILE A 240 10.54 11.40 43.96
CA ILE A 240 9.49 12.23 44.59
C ILE A 240 8.18 12.16 43.78
N ALA A 241 8.22 12.00 42.45
CA ALA A 241 7.02 11.87 41.61
C ALA A 241 6.36 10.48 41.69
N ARG A 242 7.14 9.42 41.96
CA ARG A 242 6.63 8.03 42.01
C ARG A 242 5.72 7.74 43.20
N ASN A 243 5.91 8.44 44.32
CA ASN A 243 5.06 8.28 45.51
C ASN A 243 3.72 9.05 45.42
N GLN A 244 3.57 10.02 44.52
CA GLN A 244 2.31 10.75 44.34
C GLN A 244 1.29 9.99 43.47
N VAL A 245 1.74 9.12 42.57
CA VAL A 245 0.83 8.30 41.73
C VAL A 245 0.05 7.27 42.58
N ALA A 246 0.64 6.80 43.68
CA ALA A 246 -0.06 5.93 44.64
C ALA A 246 -1.16 6.65 45.44
N ALA A 247 -1.11 7.99 45.54
CA ALA A 247 -2.04 8.78 46.35
C ALA A 247 -3.24 9.35 45.55
N ASN A 248 -3.21 9.30 44.21
CA ASN A 248 -4.31 9.75 43.35
C ASN A 248 -5.27 8.63 42.90
N ALA A 249 -5.06 7.39 43.38
CA ALA A 249 -5.80 6.20 42.92
C ALA A 249 -7.17 5.97 43.61
N GLN A 250 -7.71 6.91 44.37
CA GLN A 250 -9.05 6.79 44.95
C GLN A 250 -9.81 8.10 44.90
N SER A 251 -10.35 8.43 43.73
CA SER A 251 -11.58 9.22 43.60
C SER A 251 -12.22 8.88 42.27
N ALA A 252 -13.15 7.92 42.28
CA ALA A 252 -14.06 7.71 41.17
C ALA A 252 -14.94 8.97 41.04
N ALA A 253 -14.55 9.90 40.18
CA ALA A 253 -15.37 11.08 39.89
C ALA A 253 -16.60 10.71 39.05
N GLN A 254 -16.58 9.54 38.39
CA GLN A 254 -17.66 9.05 37.53
C GLN A 254 -18.18 7.70 38.03
N ALA A 255 -19.49 7.63 38.30
CA ALA A 255 -20.16 6.37 38.59
C ALA A 255 -20.37 5.61 37.28
N GLU A 256 -19.76 4.44 37.15
CA GLU A 256 -20.03 3.53 36.03
C GLU A 256 -21.49 3.01 36.12
N PRO A 257 -22.17 2.74 34.99
CA PRO A 257 -23.55 2.24 35.02
C PRO A 257 -23.69 0.97 35.87
N ALA A 258 -24.77 0.85 36.66
CA ALA A 258 -24.92 -0.23 37.65
C ALA A 258 -24.87 -1.66 37.07
N ASP A 259 -25.28 -1.84 35.82
CA ASP A 259 -25.31 -3.15 35.15
C ASP A 259 -23.98 -3.54 34.50
N PHE A 260 -22.98 -2.66 34.48
CA PHE A 260 -21.73 -2.87 33.73
C PHE A 260 -20.78 -3.89 34.36
N ALA A 261 -20.84 -4.04 35.69
CA ALA A 261 -19.99 -4.97 36.44
C ALA A 261 -20.57 -6.38 36.56
N ARG A 262 -21.78 -6.61 36.02
CA ARG A 262 -22.48 -7.89 36.10
C ARG A 262 -21.87 -8.90 35.14
N ALA A 263 -21.55 -10.09 35.66
CA ALA A 263 -21.23 -11.25 34.83
C ALA A 263 -22.51 -11.75 34.13
N PRO A 264 -22.44 -12.07 32.83
CA PRO A 264 -23.59 -12.62 32.10
C PRO A 264 -23.99 -13.99 32.65
N GLN A 265 -25.29 -14.28 32.62
CA GLN A 265 -25.84 -15.59 32.92
C GLN A 265 -25.49 -16.59 31.81
N GLN A 266 -25.67 -17.89 32.10
CA GLN A 266 -25.48 -18.93 31.10
C GLN A 266 -26.42 -18.67 29.91
N GLN A 267 -25.85 -18.64 28.69
CA GLN A 267 -26.58 -18.31 27.45
C GLN A 267 -27.20 -16.89 27.39
N GLU A 268 -26.70 -15.94 28.18
CA GLU A 268 -27.08 -14.53 28.04
C GLU A 268 -26.12 -13.79 27.10
N SER A 269 -26.68 -12.99 26.19
CA SER A 269 -25.94 -12.15 25.26
C SER A 269 -25.34 -10.94 25.97
N ALA A 270 -24.00 -10.88 26.09
CA ALA A 270 -23.30 -9.90 26.92
C ALA A 270 -22.91 -8.61 26.17
N HIS A 271 -23.89 -7.92 25.58
CA HIS A 271 -23.69 -6.72 24.75
C HIS A 271 -23.12 -5.50 25.52
N TRP A 272 -23.34 -5.43 26.84
CA TRP A 272 -22.84 -4.33 27.68
C TRP A 272 -21.31 -4.34 27.85
N ILE A 273 -20.66 -5.52 27.75
CA ILE A 273 -19.21 -5.67 27.93
C ILE A 273 -18.46 -4.86 26.85
N THR A 274 -17.54 -4.00 27.30
CA THR A 274 -16.65 -3.25 26.42
C THR A 274 -15.66 -4.19 25.74
N ARG A 275 -15.66 -4.21 24.40
CA ARG A 275 -14.78 -5.08 23.57
C ARG A 275 -13.69 -4.31 22.83
N THR A 276 -13.57 -3.02 23.12
CA THR A 276 -12.50 -2.15 22.67
C THR A 276 -11.53 -1.90 23.82
N ALA A 277 -10.24 -1.82 23.52
CA ALA A 277 -9.21 -1.73 24.54
C ALA A 277 -8.03 -0.88 24.08
N LEU A 278 -7.55 -0.05 24.99
CA LEU A 278 -6.25 0.61 24.86
C LEU A 278 -5.20 -0.25 25.55
N CYS A 279 -4.07 -0.47 24.89
CA CYS A 279 -2.96 -1.23 25.47
C CYS A 279 -1.74 -0.34 25.64
N VAL A 280 -0.95 -0.61 26.67
CA VAL A 280 0.36 -0.01 26.86
C VAL A 280 1.37 -1.11 27.12
N GLU A 281 2.37 -1.22 26.25
CA GLU A 281 3.45 -2.21 26.37
C GLU A 281 4.81 -1.53 26.25
N VAL A 282 5.83 -2.16 26.82
CA VAL A 282 7.22 -1.81 26.52
C VAL A 282 7.85 -2.91 25.69
N ARG A 283 8.34 -2.56 24.51
CA ARG A 283 9.05 -3.50 23.64
C ARG A 283 10.34 -2.92 23.09
N ASP A 284 11.20 -3.82 22.65
CA ASP A 284 12.38 -3.46 21.89
C ASP A 284 11.96 -3.25 20.42
N PRO A 285 12.17 -2.05 19.83
CA PRO A 285 11.74 -1.74 18.47
C PRO A 285 12.31 -2.70 17.42
N ARG A 286 13.49 -3.28 17.68
CA ARG A 286 14.18 -4.16 16.73
C ARG A 286 13.50 -5.52 16.57
N ARG A 287 12.56 -5.88 17.47
CA ARG A 287 11.76 -7.10 17.37
C ARG A 287 10.99 -7.15 16.04
N ALA A 288 10.47 -6.01 15.60
CA ALA A 288 9.73 -5.92 14.33
C ALA A 288 10.66 -6.12 13.11
N SER A 289 11.95 -5.84 13.24
CA SER A 289 12.96 -5.97 12.19
C SER A 289 13.58 -7.38 12.10
N GLY A 290 13.16 -8.29 12.97
CA GLY A 290 13.55 -9.70 12.96
C GLY A 290 14.89 -10.03 13.62
N PRO A 291 15.24 -11.33 13.68
CA PRO A 291 16.34 -11.85 14.52
C PRO A 291 17.72 -11.25 14.22
N LYS A 292 17.98 -10.93 12.95
CA LYS A 292 19.26 -10.34 12.51
C LYS A 292 19.48 -8.95 13.10
N ALA A 293 18.43 -8.14 13.19
CA ALA A 293 18.50 -6.80 13.78
C ALA A 293 18.69 -6.86 15.30
N GLU A 294 18.08 -7.85 15.96
CA GLU A 294 18.26 -8.07 17.40
C GLU A 294 19.69 -8.48 17.76
N ALA A 295 20.36 -9.28 16.91
CA ALA A 295 21.68 -9.85 17.19
C ALA A 295 22.85 -8.83 17.19
N VAL A 296 22.71 -7.69 16.50
CA VAL A 296 23.83 -6.74 16.26
C VAL A 296 23.73 -5.47 17.13
N GLY A 297 22.67 -5.28 17.92
CA GLY A 297 22.46 -4.06 18.72
C GLY A 297 22.22 -4.27 20.22
N VAL A 298 22.11 -3.17 20.97
CA VAL A 298 21.86 -3.16 22.42
C VAL A 298 20.36 -3.18 22.72
N LYS A 299 19.94 -4.01 23.68
CA LYS A 299 18.55 -4.12 24.13
C LYS A 299 18.02 -2.77 24.61
N SER A 300 16.85 -2.38 24.10
CA SER A 300 16.15 -1.14 24.48
C SER A 300 14.68 -1.43 24.79
N GLY A 301 14.04 -0.50 25.49
CA GLY A 301 12.62 -0.55 25.85
C GLY A 301 11.98 0.79 25.55
N VAL A 302 11.05 0.80 24.59
CA VAL A 302 10.23 1.95 24.18
C VAL A 302 8.79 1.69 24.58
N ILE A 303 8.08 2.72 25.09
CA ILE A 303 6.66 2.62 25.45
C ILE A 303 5.82 2.75 24.18
N TYR A 304 4.97 1.75 23.90
CA TYR A 304 3.98 1.77 22.83
C TYR A 304 2.59 1.90 23.43
N VAL A 305 1.81 2.82 22.87
CA VAL A 305 0.40 3.01 23.21
C VAL A 305 -0.43 2.58 22.01
N PHE A 306 -1.13 1.47 22.17
CA PHE A 306 -2.00 0.89 21.17
C PHE A 306 -3.39 1.51 21.26
N MET A 307 -3.77 2.28 20.24
CA MET A 307 -5.05 2.97 20.15
C MET A 307 -6.19 1.97 19.90
N PRO A 308 -7.32 2.06 20.65
CA PRO A 308 -8.53 1.28 20.37
C PRO A 308 -9.24 1.80 19.11
N PRO A 309 -10.09 0.96 18.46
CA PRO A 309 -10.95 1.47 17.40
C PRO A 309 -12.04 2.34 18.02
N LEU A 310 -12.29 3.50 17.41
CA LEU A 310 -13.29 4.49 17.85
C LEU A 310 -14.17 4.90 16.68
N GLU A 311 -15.47 5.07 16.94
CA GLU A 311 -16.46 5.38 15.91
C GLU A 311 -16.34 6.83 15.40
N ARG A 312 -15.97 7.77 16.28
CA ARG A 312 -15.98 9.21 16.02
C ARG A 312 -14.60 9.82 16.09
N LEU A 313 -14.31 10.75 15.17
CA LEU A 313 -13.03 11.46 15.15
C LEU A 313 -12.83 12.30 16.42
N GLU A 314 -13.89 12.92 16.95
CA GLU A 314 -13.80 13.74 18.15
C GLU A 314 -13.33 12.94 19.37
N ASP A 315 -13.82 11.70 19.51
CA ASP A 315 -13.44 10.81 20.61
C ASP A 315 -11.99 10.34 20.46
N TYR A 316 -11.54 10.11 19.23
CA TYR A 316 -10.14 9.78 18.95
C TYR A 316 -9.20 10.93 19.29
N LEU A 317 -9.54 12.16 18.89
CA LEU A 317 -8.73 13.36 19.19
C LEU A 317 -8.71 13.68 20.69
N ASP A 318 -9.81 13.41 21.40
CA ASP A 318 -9.90 13.57 22.85
C ASP A 318 -9.01 12.57 23.60
N LEU A 319 -9.07 11.28 23.22
CA LEU A 319 -8.17 10.26 23.77
C LEU A 319 -6.71 10.58 23.49
N LEU A 320 -6.40 11.05 22.27
CA LEU A 320 -5.06 11.45 21.90
C LEU A 320 -4.54 12.61 22.77
N ALA A 321 -5.38 13.59 23.08
CA ALA A 321 -5.01 14.69 23.99
C ALA A 321 -4.76 14.20 25.42
N ALA A 322 -5.53 13.22 25.91
CA ALA A 322 -5.30 12.59 27.21
C ALA A 322 -3.97 11.83 27.26
N ILE A 323 -3.62 11.12 26.18
CA ILE A 323 -2.34 10.41 26.02
C ILE A 323 -1.18 11.41 26.00
N GLU A 324 -1.30 12.51 25.23
CA GLU A 324 -0.30 13.58 25.20
C GLU A 324 -0.07 14.18 26.59
N ALA A 325 -1.15 14.53 27.30
CA ALA A 325 -1.07 15.05 28.66
C ALA A 325 -0.41 14.05 29.64
N THR A 326 -0.66 12.75 29.47
CA THR A 326 -0.03 11.70 30.27
C THR A 326 1.48 11.60 29.99
N ALA A 327 1.88 11.63 28.73
CA ALA A 327 3.29 11.61 28.34
C ALA A 327 4.05 12.84 28.85
N ILE A 328 3.42 14.03 28.83
CA ILE A 328 3.97 15.26 29.41
C ILE A 328 4.18 15.13 30.92
N GLU A 329 3.16 14.67 31.65
CA GLU A 329 3.21 14.54 33.11
C GLU A 329 4.30 13.56 33.55
N LEU A 330 4.37 12.41 32.90
CA LEU A 330 5.34 11.37 33.22
C LEU A 330 6.72 11.60 32.61
N LYS A 331 6.87 12.61 31.74
CA LYS A 331 8.09 12.93 30.99
C LYS A 331 8.65 11.73 30.23
N VAL A 332 7.74 10.98 29.60
CA VAL A 332 8.10 9.81 28.79
C VAL A 332 7.92 10.10 27.31
N LYS A 333 8.72 9.42 26.49
CA LYS A 333 8.51 9.38 25.04
C LYS A 333 7.78 8.09 24.66
N ILE A 334 6.85 8.19 23.72
CA ILE A 334 5.98 7.09 23.32
C ILE A 334 5.97 6.89 21.81
N VAL A 335 5.56 5.70 21.39
CA VAL A 335 5.13 5.39 20.02
C VAL A 335 3.63 5.13 20.03
N LEU A 336 2.90 5.74 19.09
CA LEU A 336 1.49 5.46 18.87
C LEU A 336 1.33 4.40 17.79
N GLU A 337 0.48 3.41 18.06
CA GLU A 337 0.15 2.35 17.12
C GLU A 337 -1.31 1.90 17.30
N GLY A 338 -1.70 0.84 16.59
CA GLY A 338 -3.05 0.27 16.68
C GLY A 338 -4.01 0.87 15.66
N TYR A 339 -5.28 1.01 16.04
CA TYR A 339 -6.31 1.42 15.10
C TYR A 339 -6.16 2.90 14.72
N PRO A 340 -6.24 3.25 13.42
CA PRO A 340 -6.20 4.64 13.00
C PRO A 340 -7.46 5.39 13.44
N PRO A 341 -7.45 6.74 13.41
CA PRO A 341 -8.69 7.51 13.53
C PRO A 341 -9.70 7.08 12.46
N PRO A 342 -11.02 7.13 12.75
CA PRO A 342 -12.04 6.85 11.75
C PRO A 342 -11.88 7.80 10.56
N ARG A 343 -12.24 7.34 9.36
CA ARG A 343 -12.13 8.17 8.15
C ARG A 343 -13.04 9.38 8.26
N ASP A 344 -12.45 10.56 8.06
CA ASP A 344 -13.15 11.84 8.20
C ASP A 344 -12.51 12.88 7.27
N PRO A 345 -13.29 13.65 6.49
CA PRO A 345 -12.76 14.63 5.53
C PRO A 345 -11.99 15.79 6.20
N ARG A 346 -12.21 16.03 7.50
CA ARG A 346 -11.53 17.05 8.31
C ARG A 346 -10.10 16.63 8.68
N LEU A 347 -9.71 15.37 8.44
CA LEU A 347 -8.37 14.84 8.66
C LEU A 347 -7.72 14.43 7.33
N LYS A 348 -6.48 14.88 7.10
CA LYS A 348 -5.65 14.46 5.98
C LYS A 348 -4.70 13.36 6.43
N LEU A 349 -4.37 12.46 5.51
CA LEU A 349 -3.53 11.28 5.75
C LEU A 349 -2.40 11.23 4.73
N LEU A 350 -1.18 11.03 5.23
CA LEU A 350 -0.05 10.51 4.47
C LEU A 350 0.30 9.14 5.04
N GLN A 351 0.26 8.11 4.22
CA GLN A 351 0.57 6.74 4.62
C GLN A 351 1.83 6.26 3.90
N VAL A 352 2.77 5.71 4.67
CA VAL A 352 3.98 5.08 4.16
C VAL A 352 3.91 3.62 4.56
N THR A 353 3.88 2.72 3.57
CA THR A 353 3.71 1.28 3.77
C THR A 353 4.90 0.54 3.15
N PRO A 354 5.57 -0.36 3.88
CA PRO A 354 6.59 -1.22 3.29
C PRO A 354 5.94 -2.35 2.50
N ASP A 355 6.35 -2.53 1.25
CA ASP A 355 6.02 -3.68 0.42
C ASP A 355 7.30 -4.46 0.08
N PRO A 356 7.22 -5.74 -0.32
CA PRO A 356 8.41 -6.50 -0.70
C PRO A 356 9.25 -5.80 -1.78
N GLY A 357 10.39 -5.25 -1.39
CA GLY A 357 11.35 -4.57 -2.28
C GLY A 357 11.02 -3.12 -2.64
N VAL A 358 9.92 -2.54 -2.15
CA VAL A 358 9.51 -1.15 -2.42
C VAL A 358 8.85 -0.50 -1.19
N ILE A 359 8.71 0.82 -1.20
CA ILE A 359 7.93 1.56 -0.20
C ILE A 359 6.82 2.29 -0.93
N GLU A 360 5.57 2.04 -0.54
CA GLU A 360 4.41 2.74 -1.06
C GLU A 360 4.14 4.00 -0.23
N VAL A 361 3.99 5.14 -0.89
CA VAL A 361 3.61 6.41 -0.25
C VAL A 361 2.27 6.88 -0.81
N ASN A 362 1.21 6.76 -0.01
CA ASN A 362 -0.09 7.33 -0.34
C ASN A 362 -0.12 8.79 0.11
N ILE A 363 -0.17 9.68 -0.86
CA ILE A 363 -0.30 11.12 -0.63
C ILE A 363 -1.77 11.56 -0.54
N HIS A 364 -1.98 12.58 0.28
CA HIS A 364 -3.27 13.23 0.42
C HIS A 364 -3.69 13.94 -0.88
N PRO A 365 -5.00 14.07 -1.14
CA PRO A 365 -5.49 14.81 -2.30
C PRO A 365 -5.09 16.29 -2.28
N VAL A 366 -4.74 16.82 -3.44
CA VAL A 366 -4.39 18.23 -3.67
C VAL A 366 -5.35 18.86 -4.67
N THR A 367 -5.70 20.13 -4.43
CA THR A 367 -6.66 20.87 -5.27
C THR A 367 -5.99 21.82 -6.26
N HIS A 368 -4.71 22.15 -6.03
CA HIS A 368 -3.96 23.12 -6.83
C HIS A 368 -2.75 22.50 -7.53
N TRP A 369 -2.50 22.90 -8.77
CA TRP A 369 -1.38 22.39 -9.57
C TRP A 369 -0.01 22.63 -8.92
N LYS A 370 0.23 23.85 -8.39
CA LYS A 370 1.52 24.18 -7.76
C LYS A 370 1.82 23.30 -6.55
N GLU A 371 0.80 22.96 -5.77
CA GLU A 371 0.92 22.08 -4.62
C GLU A 371 1.20 20.64 -5.04
N LEU A 372 0.57 20.15 -6.11
CA LEU A 372 0.85 18.84 -6.69
C LEU A 372 2.31 18.69 -7.13
N VAL A 373 2.84 19.69 -7.85
CA VAL A 373 4.24 19.71 -8.30
C VAL A 373 5.17 19.75 -7.09
N TYR A 374 4.92 20.66 -6.14
CA TYR A 374 5.72 20.76 -4.92
C TYR A 374 5.75 19.45 -4.13
N ASN A 375 4.60 18.82 -3.90
CA ASN A 375 4.52 17.55 -3.17
C ASN A 375 5.25 16.42 -3.91
N THR A 376 5.16 16.39 -5.25
CA THR A 376 5.87 15.41 -6.08
C THR A 376 7.38 15.61 -5.98
N GLU A 377 7.87 16.82 -6.20
CA GLU A 377 9.31 17.14 -6.08
C GLU A 377 9.85 16.87 -4.68
N PHE A 378 9.09 17.24 -3.65
CA PHE A 378 9.44 16.98 -2.25
C PHE A 378 9.58 15.49 -1.98
N LEU A 379 8.65 14.65 -2.44
CA LEU A 379 8.72 13.20 -2.24
C LEU A 379 9.94 12.57 -2.91
N TYR A 380 10.26 12.97 -4.14
CA TYR A 380 11.46 12.48 -4.83
C TYR A 380 12.73 12.90 -4.07
N ASN A 381 12.79 14.16 -3.60
CA ASN A 381 13.94 14.64 -2.82
C ASN A 381 14.05 13.92 -1.47
N ALA A 382 12.95 13.74 -0.74
CA ALA A 382 12.93 13.04 0.54
C ALA A 382 13.32 11.56 0.38
N ALA A 383 12.89 10.91 -0.70
CA ALA A 383 13.33 9.56 -1.03
C ALA A 383 14.85 9.51 -1.26
N PHE A 384 15.39 10.42 -2.07
CA PHE A 384 16.83 10.53 -2.33
C PHE A 384 17.64 10.77 -1.05
N GLU A 385 17.23 11.73 -0.21
CA GLU A 385 17.87 12.02 1.09
C GLU A 385 17.81 10.81 2.05
N SER A 386 16.78 9.98 1.91
CA SER A 386 16.60 8.73 2.65
C SER A 386 17.31 7.53 2.02
N ARG A 387 18.13 7.74 0.98
CA ARG A 387 18.83 6.68 0.21
C ARG A 387 17.90 5.69 -0.49
N LEU A 388 16.70 6.14 -0.82
CA LEU A 388 15.74 5.44 -1.67
C LEU A 388 15.82 6.02 -3.08
N SER A 389 15.41 5.22 -4.07
CA SER A 389 15.36 5.63 -5.47
C SER A 389 14.02 5.27 -6.10
N ALA A 390 13.57 6.09 -7.05
CA ALA A 390 12.38 5.86 -7.87
C ALA A 390 12.65 4.92 -9.06
N GLU A 391 13.91 4.50 -9.21
CA GLU A 391 14.42 3.68 -10.31
C GLU A 391 15.31 2.54 -9.80
N LYS A 392 15.49 1.53 -10.63
CA LYS A 392 16.46 0.45 -10.43
C LYS A 392 17.09 0.01 -11.74
N PHE A 393 18.26 -0.62 -11.63
CA PHE A 393 18.91 -1.29 -12.75
C PHE A 393 18.68 -2.80 -12.67
N MET A 394 18.35 -3.41 -13.81
CA MET A 394 18.35 -4.85 -13.98
C MET A 394 19.79 -5.38 -14.05
N THR A 395 19.99 -6.69 -13.89
CA THR A 395 21.32 -7.33 -13.92
C THR A 395 22.07 -7.08 -15.24
N ASP A 396 21.34 -6.91 -16.33
CA ASP A 396 21.89 -6.61 -17.66
C ASP A 396 22.15 -5.11 -17.91
N GLY A 397 21.94 -4.29 -16.87
CA GLY A 397 22.10 -2.84 -16.91
C GLY A 397 20.87 -2.08 -17.41
N ARG A 398 19.75 -2.72 -17.80
CA ARG A 398 18.55 -1.98 -18.23
C ARG A 398 17.99 -1.12 -17.10
N HIS A 399 17.56 0.08 -17.47
CA HIS A 399 16.96 1.03 -16.55
C HIS A 399 15.45 0.80 -16.47
N THR A 400 14.92 0.69 -15.25
CA THR A 400 13.50 0.36 -14.98
C THR A 400 12.99 1.10 -13.76
N GLY A 401 11.67 1.20 -13.60
CA GLY A 401 11.07 1.69 -12.35
C GLY A 401 11.22 0.66 -11.23
N THR A 402 10.85 1.04 -10.02
CA THR A 402 10.96 0.18 -8.83
C THR A 402 10.17 -1.14 -8.96
N GLY A 403 9.06 -1.11 -9.70
CA GLY A 403 8.11 -2.22 -9.86
C GLY A 403 6.85 -2.10 -9.00
N GLY A 404 6.75 -1.06 -8.14
CA GLY A 404 5.56 -0.78 -7.33
C GLY A 404 4.47 0.04 -8.03
N GLY A 405 4.73 0.50 -9.26
CA GLY A 405 3.83 1.39 -10.01
C GLY A 405 3.84 2.85 -9.52
N ASN A 406 3.07 3.69 -10.19
CA ASN A 406 2.84 5.11 -9.88
C ASN A 406 1.36 5.43 -10.14
N HIS A 407 0.50 4.90 -9.28
CA HIS A 407 -0.94 4.96 -9.48
C HIS A 407 -1.46 6.39 -9.33
N PHE A 408 -2.20 6.86 -10.33
CA PHE A 408 -2.84 8.17 -10.28
C PHE A 408 -4.31 8.03 -9.90
N VAL A 409 -4.68 8.63 -8.78
CA VAL A 409 -6.05 8.64 -8.28
C VAL A 409 -6.67 10.01 -8.54
N MET A 410 -7.77 10.04 -9.30
CA MET A 410 -8.45 11.27 -9.66
C MET A 410 -9.96 11.13 -9.44
N GLY A 411 -10.62 12.23 -9.07
CA GLY A 411 -12.06 12.27 -8.94
C GLY A 411 -12.56 13.66 -8.52
N GLY A 412 -13.88 13.76 -8.36
CA GLY A 412 -14.53 14.96 -7.86
C GLY A 412 -14.36 15.11 -6.33
N ALA A 413 -14.76 16.26 -5.79
CA ALA A 413 -14.82 16.46 -4.34
C ALA A 413 -15.83 15.53 -3.67
N THR A 414 -16.87 15.14 -4.40
CA THR A 414 -17.88 14.15 -4.01
C THR A 414 -18.06 13.10 -5.11
N PRO A 415 -18.62 11.92 -4.81
CA PRO A 415 -18.90 10.89 -5.81
C PRO A 415 -19.82 11.36 -6.93
N SER A 416 -20.74 12.28 -6.64
CA SER A 416 -21.60 12.90 -7.66
C SER A 416 -20.85 13.83 -8.61
N ASP A 417 -19.70 14.37 -8.20
CA ASP A 417 -18.86 15.27 -9.00
C ASP A 417 -17.79 14.54 -9.82
N SER A 418 -17.71 13.21 -9.71
CA SER A 418 -16.62 12.46 -10.33
C SER A 418 -16.69 12.45 -11.86
N PRO A 419 -15.58 12.79 -12.57
CA PRO A 419 -15.53 12.70 -14.02
C PRO A 419 -15.45 11.25 -14.48
N PHE A 420 -16.37 10.83 -15.34
CA PHE A 420 -16.44 9.45 -15.86
C PHE A 420 -15.43 9.18 -16.97
N LEU A 421 -15.01 7.91 -17.04
CA LEU A 421 -14.18 7.36 -18.10
C LEU A 421 -14.81 7.46 -19.50
N ARG A 422 -13.94 7.55 -20.50
CA ARG A 422 -14.29 7.58 -21.92
C ARG A 422 -13.43 6.56 -22.68
N LEU A 423 -13.95 6.04 -23.80
CA LEU A 423 -13.26 5.08 -24.68
C LEU A 423 -11.99 5.63 -25.35
N TYR A 424 -11.66 6.91 -25.16
CA TYR A 424 -10.47 7.52 -25.75
C TYR A 424 -9.18 6.77 -25.41
N TRP A 425 -9.03 6.38 -24.15
CA TRP A 425 -7.84 5.66 -23.67
C TRP A 425 -7.67 4.30 -24.35
N HIS A 426 -8.79 3.62 -24.57
CA HIS A 426 -8.81 2.35 -25.26
C HIS A 426 -8.39 2.51 -26.73
N ASN A 427 -8.85 3.58 -27.38
CA ASN A 427 -8.56 3.87 -28.78
C ASN A 427 -7.13 4.38 -29.03
N HIS A 428 -6.34 4.65 -27.99
CA HIS A 428 -4.94 5.07 -28.11
C HIS A 428 -4.04 4.19 -27.22
N PRO A 429 -3.56 3.03 -27.73
CA PRO A 429 -2.72 2.12 -26.96
C PRO A 429 -1.45 2.76 -26.38
N SER A 430 -0.95 3.84 -26.99
CA SER A 430 0.19 4.59 -26.47
C SER A 430 -0.03 5.10 -25.04
N LEU A 431 -1.27 5.45 -24.67
CA LEU A 431 -1.60 5.94 -23.33
C LEU A 431 -1.44 4.85 -22.26
N SER A 432 -1.57 3.57 -22.62
CA SER A 432 -1.26 2.44 -21.75
C SER A 432 0.23 2.11 -21.78
N TYR A 433 0.79 1.95 -22.98
CA TYR A 433 2.09 1.29 -23.16
C TYR A 433 3.31 2.20 -23.05
N LEU A 434 3.19 3.50 -23.32
CA LEU A 434 4.31 4.43 -23.15
C LEU A 434 4.70 4.54 -21.67
N PHE A 435 3.71 4.47 -20.78
CA PHE A 435 3.88 4.71 -19.35
C PHE A 435 3.87 3.42 -18.49
N SER A 436 3.47 2.27 -19.04
CA SER A 436 3.41 0.97 -18.33
C SER A 436 4.78 0.43 -17.94
N GLY A 437 4.90 -0.39 -16.90
CA GLY A 437 6.15 -1.12 -16.63
C GLY A 437 6.52 -2.15 -17.71
N MET A 438 7.64 -2.88 -17.52
CA MET A 438 8.04 -3.95 -18.45
C MET A 438 7.04 -5.12 -18.51
N PHE A 439 6.31 -5.36 -17.42
CA PHE A 439 5.36 -6.45 -17.32
C PHE A 439 3.98 -6.00 -17.83
N VAL A 440 3.75 -6.17 -19.14
CA VAL A 440 2.48 -5.88 -19.82
C VAL A 440 1.75 -7.16 -20.24
N GLY A 441 0.48 -7.04 -20.64
CA GLY A 441 -0.33 -8.14 -21.11
C GLY A 441 -1.43 -8.60 -20.14
N PRO A 442 -2.19 -9.65 -20.52
CA PRO A 442 -3.43 -10.06 -19.83
C PRO A 442 -3.27 -10.46 -18.37
N THR A 443 -2.07 -10.88 -17.99
CA THR A 443 -1.76 -11.34 -16.64
C THR A 443 -0.90 -10.34 -15.85
N SER A 444 -0.73 -9.13 -16.39
CA SER A 444 0.01 -8.04 -15.74
C SER A 444 -0.69 -7.57 -14.45
N GLN A 445 -0.10 -6.59 -13.77
CA GLN A 445 -0.72 -5.99 -12.58
C GLN A 445 -1.91 -5.09 -12.92
N ALA A 446 -1.97 -4.58 -14.14
CA ALA A 446 -2.96 -3.62 -14.60
C ALA A 446 -3.27 -3.80 -16.11
N PRO A 447 -3.74 -4.98 -16.56
CA PRO A 447 -4.10 -5.25 -17.95
C PRO A 447 -5.14 -4.27 -18.48
N ARG A 448 -5.07 -4.03 -19.79
CA ARG A 448 -6.14 -3.34 -20.51
C ARG A 448 -7.37 -4.24 -20.60
N VAL A 449 -8.54 -3.61 -20.78
CA VAL A 449 -9.83 -4.31 -20.88
C VAL A 449 -9.91 -5.30 -22.05
N ASP A 450 -9.14 -5.09 -23.11
CA ASP A 450 -9.13 -5.91 -24.32
C ASP A 450 -8.01 -6.95 -24.39
N GLU A 451 -7.19 -7.10 -23.34
CA GLU A 451 -6.08 -8.06 -23.34
C GLU A 451 -6.49 -9.46 -22.86
N ALA A 452 -7.45 -9.55 -21.93
CA ALA A 452 -7.79 -10.81 -21.27
C ALA A 452 -9.00 -11.53 -21.87
N ARG A 453 -10.04 -10.80 -22.29
CA ARG A 453 -11.28 -11.37 -22.83
C ARG A 453 -11.77 -10.61 -24.05
N ASN A 454 -11.97 -11.33 -25.16
CA ASN A 454 -12.28 -10.74 -26.46
C ASN A 454 -13.67 -10.08 -26.55
N ASP A 455 -14.62 -10.52 -25.71
CA ASP A 455 -15.99 -10.01 -25.62
C ASP A 455 -16.13 -8.80 -24.68
N GLN A 456 -15.16 -8.56 -23.80
CA GLN A 456 -15.23 -7.54 -22.75
C GLN A 456 -15.38 -6.12 -23.31
N LEU A 457 -14.82 -5.85 -24.49
CA LEU A 457 -14.98 -4.55 -25.15
C LEU A 457 -16.41 -4.32 -25.65
N TYR A 458 -17.09 -5.39 -26.10
CA TYR A 458 -18.50 -5.31 -26.50
C TYR A 458 -19.39 -4.99 -25.30
N GLU A 459 -19.16 -5.66 -24.18
CA GLU A 459 -19.87 -5.38 -22.92
C GLU A 459 -19.57 -3.96 -22.41
N LEU A 460 -18.34 -3.47 -22.56
CA LEU A 460 -17.97 -2.10 -22.20
C LEU A 460 -18.73 -1.04 -23.01
N GLU A 461 -18.91 -1.26 -24.31
CA GLU A 461 -19.68 -0.35 -25.17
C GLU A 461 -21.14 -0.28 -24.69
N ILE A 462 -21.78 -1.42 -24.41
CA ILE A 462 -23.15 -1.49 -23.85
C ILE A 462 -23.21 -0.77 -22.50
N ALA A 463 -22.24 -1.00 -21.62
CA ALA A 463 -22.18 -0.39 -20.30
C ALA A 463 -22.09 1.14 -20.40
N ILE A 464 -21.25 1.67 -21.30
CA ILE A 464 -21.13 3.11 -21.53
C ILE A 464 -22.43 3.69 -22.10
N GLU A 465 -23.08 3.02 -23.06
CA GLU A 465 -24.39 3.44 -23.55
C GLU A 465 -25.43 3.50 -22.42
N GLN A 466 -25.44 2.50 -21.55
CA GLN A 466 -26.38 2.45 -20.43
C GLN A 466 -26.11 3.55 -19.41
N ILE A 467 -24.84 3.90 -19.16
CA ILE A 467 -24.48 5.07 -18.34
C ILE A 467 -25.05 6.36 -18.97
N TYR A 468 -24.92 6.55 -20.29
CA TYR A 468 -25.48 7.73 -20.95
C TYR A 468 -27.01 7.77 -20.90
N LYS A 469 -27.70 6.64 -21.12
CA LYS A 469 -29.17 6.55 -21.00
C LYS A 469 -29.64 6.89 -19.59
N ASN A 470 -28.98 6.34 -18.57
CA ASN A 470 -29.26 6.67 -17.18
C ASN A 470 -28.99 8.14 -16.87
N ARG A 471 -27.92 8.71 -17.43
CA ARG A 471 -27.61 10.14 -17.25
C ARG A 471 -28.69 11.05 -17.87
N GLN A 472 -29.31 10.65 -18.98
CA GLN A 472 -30.46 11.36 -19.55
C GLN A 472 -31.70 11.28 -18.65
N LEU A 473 -31.94 10.13 -18.02
CA LEU A 473 -33.09 9.91 -17.13
C LEU A 473 -32.97 10.66 -15.81
N TYR A 474 -31.81 10.56 -15.14
CA TYR A 474 -31.61 11.09 -13.79
C TYR A 474 -30.91 12.45 -13.75
N GLY A 475 -30.31 12.90 -14.85
CA GLY A 475 -29.54 14.14 -14.90
C GLY A 475 -28.40 14.16 -13.88
N GLN A 476 -28.26 15.29 -13.18
CA GLN A 476 -27.26 15.45 -12.11
C GLN A 476 -27.53 14.56 -10.89
N SER A 477 -28.77 14.09 -10.72
CA SER A 477 -29.18 13.24 -9.60
C SER A 477 -28.96 11.75 -9.84
N MET A 478 -28.20 11.38 -10.88
CA MET A 478 -27.87 9.98 -11.16
C MET A 478 -27.12 9.36 -9.97
N PRO A 479 -27.65 8.27 -9.37
CA PRO A 479 -26.99 7.65 -8.22
C PRO A 479 -25.59 7.12 -8.59
N PRO A 480 -24.53 7.47 -7.84
CA PRO A 480 -23.16 7.06 -8.17
C PRO A 480 -22.96 5.54 -8.22
N TRP A 481 -23.70 4.78 -7.40
CA TRP A 481 -23.64 3.31 -7.39
C TRP A 481 -24.03 2.68 -8.73
N LEU A 482 -24.86 3.36 -9.53
CA LEU A 482 -25.32 2.85 -10.81
C LEU A 482 -24.17 2.77 -11.81
N VAL A 483 -23.25 3.74 -11.77
CA VAL A 483 -22.06 3.73 -12.62
C VAL A 483 -21.10 2.64 -12.19
N ASP A 484 -20.84 2.54 -10.88
CA ASP A 484 -19.98 1.50 -10.31
C ASP A 484 -20.48 0.11 -10.71
N ARG A 485 -21.76 -0.20 -10.45
CA ARG A 485 -22.35 -1.51 -10.78
C ARG A 485 -22.36 -1.82 -12.28
N THR A 486 -22.42 -0.80 -13.13
CA THR A 486 -22.38 -0.96 -14.59
C THR A 486 -20.97 -1.30 -15.09
N LEU A 487 -19.91 -0.79 -14.44
CA LEU A 487 -18.52 -1.00 -14.88
C LEU A 487 -17.76 -2.07 -14.08
N ARG A 488 -18.17 -2.39 -12.85
CA ARG A 488 -17.40 -3.21 -11.89
C ARG A 488 -16.99 -4.57 -12.39
N ASN A 489 -17.86 -5.25 -13.12
CA ASN A 489 -17.58 -6.59 -13.63
C ASN A 489 -16.99 -6.56 -15.06
N ILE A 490 -16.75 -5.36 -15.59
CA ILE A 490 -16.12 -5.12 -16.89
C ILE A 490 -14.70 -4.61 -16.71
N LEU A 491 -14.43 -3.79 -15.69
CA LEU A 491 -13.09 -3.30 -15.37
C LEU A 491 -12.41 -4.21 -14.35
N ILE A 492 -12.08 -5.42 -14.79
CA ILE A 492 -11.48 -6.51 -13.99
C ILE A 492 -10.38 -7.22 -14.78
N ASP A 493 -9.44 -7.81 -14.06
CA ASP A 493 -8.50 -8.78 -14.65
C ASP A 493 -9.16 -10.12 -14.99
N ALA A 494 -8.38 -11.03 -15.58
CA ALA A 494 -8.83 -12.39 -15.92
C ALA A 494 -9.37 -13.20 -14.72
N THR A 495 -8.98 -12.84 -13.48
CA THR A 495 -9.42 -13.50 -12.24
C THR A 495 -10.65 -12.85 -11.60
N GLY A 496 -11.16 -11.74 -12.16
CA GLY A 496 -12.29 -11.00 -11.61
C GLY A 496 -11.90 -9.92 -10.59
N ASN A 497 -10.63 -9.53 -10.52
CA ASN A 497 -10.14 -8.56 -9.55
C ASN A 497 -10.15 -7.13 -10.15
N THR A 498 -10.94 -6.24 -9.55
CA THR A 498 -11.06 -4.83 -9.93
C THR A 498 -9.81 -4.01 -9.62
N HIS A 499 -9.12 -4.35 -8.54
CA HIS A 499 -7.85 -3.74 -8.15
C HIS A 499 -6.72 -4.07 -9.13
N ARG A 500 -6.87 -5.12 -9.94
CA ARG A 500 -5.88 -5.53 -10.95
C ARG A 500 -6.29 -5.15 -12.37
N SER A 501 -6.95 -4.01 -12.54
CA SER A 501 -7.28 -3.49 -13.87
C SER A 501 -6.51 -2.21 -14.15
N GLU A 502 -6.30 -1.86 -15.42
CA GLU A 502 -5.75 -0.56 -15.82
C GLU A 502 -6.53 0.60 -15.16
N PHE A 503 -7.85 0.49 -15.15
CA PHE A 503 -8.79 1.44 -14.55
C PHE A 503 -9.50 0.82 -13.34
N SER A 504 -8.87 0.91 -12.19
CA SER A 504 -9.43 0.40 -10.94
C SER A 504 -10.55 1.32 -10.43
N ILE A 505 -11.72 0.72 -10.25
CA ILE A 505 -12.93 1.41 -9.74
C ILE A 505 -13.20 1.15 -8.26
N ASP A 506 -12.27 0.54 -7.53
CA ASP A 506 -12.48 0.19 -6.11
C ASP A 506 -12.71 1.39 -5.21
N LYS A 507 -12.19 2.54 -5.62
CA LYS A 507 -12.35 3.82 -4.90
C LYS A 507 -13.51 4.66 -5.47
N MET A 508 -14.29 4.14 -6.42
CA MET A 508 -15.38 4.88 -7.07
C MET A 508 -16.64 4.87 -6.19
N TYR A 509 -17.37 3.75 -6.18
CA TYR A 509 -18.53 3.58 -5.30
C TYR A 509 -18.69 2.11 -4.89
N SER A 510 -17.69 1.57 -4.20
CA SER A 510 -17.73 0.16 -3.79
C SER A 510 -18.98 -0.13 -2.92
N PRO A 511 -19.70 -1.22 -3.22
CA PRO A 511 -20.82 -1.66 -2.39
C PRO A 511 -20.33 -2.27 -1.06
N ASP A 512 -19.10 -2.76 -1.02
CA ASP A 512 -18.59 -3.62 0.07
C ASP A 512 -18.18 -2.81 1.30
N SER A 513 -17.80 -1.54 1.13
CA SER A 513 -17.42 -0.66 2.24
C SER A 513 -17.81 0.80 1.99
N SER A 514 -18.03 1.53 3.08
CA SER A 514 -18.13 3.00 3.08
C SER A 514 -16.84 3.64 2.56
N THR A 515 -15.70 3.02 2.87
CA THR A 515 -14.35 3.51 2.57
C THR A 515 -13.99 3.47 1.08
N GLY A 516 -14.69 2.68 0.27
CA GLY A 516 -14.56 2.61 -1.18
C GLY A 516 -15.53 3.52 -1.94
N ARG A 517 -16.32 4.35 -1.25
CA ARG A 517 -17.27 5.29 -1.86
C ARG A 517 -16.69 6.69 -1.98
N LEU A 518 -15.52 6.80 -2.60
CA LEU A 518 -14.76 8.06 -2.65
C LEU A 518 -15.02 8.87 -3.92
N GLY A 519 -15.68 8.31 -4.92
CA GLY A 519 -15.83 8.96 -6.22
C GLY A 519 -14.51 9.04 -6.99
N LEU A 520 -13.54 8.20 -6.66
CA LEU A 520 -12.21 8.24 -7.24
C LEU A 520 -12.02 7.09 -8.21
N LEU A 521 -11.35 7.39 -9.32
CA LEU A 521 -10.84 6.40 -10.26
C LEU A 521 -9.32 6.32 -10.11
N GLU A 522 -8.80 5.11 -10.08
CA GLU A 522 -7.37 4.85 -9.98
C GLU A 522 -6.83 4.31 -11.31
N LEU A 523 -5.87 5.02 -11.91
CA LEU A 523 -5.14 4.58 -13.09
C LEU A 523 -3.88 3.86 -12.64
N ARG A 524 -3.78 2.57 -12.96
CA ARG A 524 -2.76 1.68 -12.40
C ARG A 524 -1.65 1.32 -13.37
N ALA A 525 -1.87 1.44 -14.68
CA ALA A 525 -0.91 1.07 -15.72
C ALA A 525 0.26 2.07 -15.88
N PHE A 526 0.69 2.71 -14.80
CA PHE A 526 1.78 3.69 -14.79
C PHE A 526 2.95 3.16 -13.96
N GLU A 527 4.13 3.11 -14.57
CA GLU A 527 5.38 2.89 -13.85
C GLU A 527 5.91 4.19 -13.24
N MET A 528 6.59 4.07 -12.11
CA MET A 528 7.28 5.18 -11.46
C MET A 528 8.40 5.72 -12.38
N PRO A 529 8.33 6.98 -12.84
CA PRO A 529 9.38 7.54 -13.66
C PRO A 529 10.57 7.96 -12.80
N PRO A 530 11.79 8.01 -13.37
CA PRO A 530 13.02 8.31 -12.64
C PRO A 530 13.10 9.76 -12.13
N HIS A 531 12.33 10.68 -12.72
CA HIS A 531 12.41 12.11 -12.42
C HIS A 531 11.04 12.72 -12.05
N PRO A 532 10.95 13.63 -11.05
CA PRO A 532 9.68 14.22 -10.62
C PRO A 532 8.96 15.01 -11.72
N HIS A 533 9.69 15.64 -12.65
CA HIS A 533 9.08 16.34 -13.79
C HIS A 533 8.43 15.39 -14.80
N MET A 534 8.98 14.19 -14.99
CA MET A 534 8.34 13.17 -15.82
C MET A 534 7.01 12.72 -15.21
N SER A 535 6.96 12.52 -13.87
CA SER A 535 5.71 12.23 -13.15
C SER A 535 4.72 13.38 -13.23
N SER A 536 5.19 14.61 -13.09
CA SER A 536 4.35 15.81 -13.18
C SER A 536 3.73 15.96 -14.58
N VAL A 537 4.49 15.76 -15.65
CA VAL A 537 3.98 15.83 -17.03
C VAL A 537 2.93 14.74 -17.31
N GLN A 538 3.11 13.52 -16.79
CA GLN A 538 2.07 12.47 -16.85
C GLN A 538 0.77 12.94 -16.18
N GLN A 539 0.87 13.46 -14.96
CA GLN A 539 -0.29 13.99 -14.22
C GLN A 539 -0.95 15.18 -14.94
N LEU A 540 -0.16 16.04 -15.58
CA LEU A 540 -0.67 17.16 -16.38
C LEU A 540 -1.47 16.66 -17.58
N LEU A 541 -0.96 15.68 -18.33
CA LEU A 541 -1.64 15.07 -19.47
C LEU A 541 -2.98 14.46 -19.04
N LEU A 542 -2.98 13.67 -17.97
CA LEU A 542 -4.19 13.06 -17.43
C LEU A 542 -5.26 14.09 -17.05
N ARG A 543 -4.87 15.15 -16.34
CA ARG A 543 -5.78 16.22 -15.94
C ARG A 543 -6.31 17.00 -17.15
N ALA A 544 -5.46 17.24 -18.14
CA ALA A 544 -5.85 17.92 -19.37
C ALA A 544 -6.84 17.07 -20.19
N LEU A 545 -6.62 15.76 -20.31
CA LEU A 545 -7.54 14.81 -20.94
C LEU A 545 -8.90 14.82 -20.25
N VAL A 546 -8.93 14.72 -18.92
CA VAL A 546 -10.17 14.82 -18.13
C VAL A 546 -10.89 16.15 -18.40
N ALA A 547 -10.16 17.27 -18.36
CA ALA A 547 -10.74 18.59 -18.64
C ALA A 547 -11.28 18.71 -20.09
N ARG A 548 -10.57 18.12 -21.06
CA ARG A 548 -10.99 18.08 -22.46
C ARG A 548 -12.28 17.29 -22.61
N PHE A 549 -12.36 16.09 -22.03
CA PHE A 549 -13.55 15.24 -22.11
C PHE A 549 -14.74 15.78 -21.33
N TRP A 550 -14.49 16.57 -20.29
CA TRP A 550 -15.52 17.30 -19.57
C TRP A 550 -16.19 18.35 -20.44
N LYS A 551 -15.40 19.12 -21.21
CA LYS A 551 -15.92 20.14 -22.15
C LYS A 551 -16.54 19.52 -23.40
N ALA A 552 -15.85 18.55 -24.00
CA ALA A 552 -16.21 17.90 -25.24
C ALA A 552 -16.08 16.37 -25.07
N PRO A 553 -17.20 15.67 -24.75
CA PRO A 553 -17.18 14.22 -24.57
C PRO A 553 -16.71 13.48 -25.82
N TYR A 554 -15.83 12.49 -25.64
CA TYR A 554 -15.45 11.58 -26.71
C TYR A 554 -16.53 10.53 -26.94
N LYS A 555 -17.00 10.39 -28.18
CA LYS A 555 -18.12 9.52 -28.58
C LYS A 555 -17.79 8.57 -29.75
N ALA A 556 -16.53 8.46 -30.13
CA ALA A 556 -16.14 7.52 -31.17
C ALA A 556 -16.32 6.07 -30.65
N PRO A 557 -16.60 5.10 -31.55
CA PRO A 557 -16.69 3.69 -31.19
C PRO A 557 -15.34 3.15 -30.68
N ALA A 558 -15.37 2.03 -29.96
CA ALA A 558 -14.15 1.40 -29.48
C ALA A 558 -13.42 0.66 -30.60
N THR A 559 -12.12 0.89 -30.76
CA THR A 559 -11.30 0.18 -31.75
C THR A 559 -11.08 -1.27 -31.33
N ARG A 560 -11.27 -2.22 -32.24
CA ARG A 560 -11.02 -3.65 -32.02
C ARG A 560 -9.63 -4.02 -32.51
N TRP A 561 -8.61 -3.77 -31.71
CA TRP A 561 -7.20 -3.97 -32.11
C TRP A 561 -6.85 -5.43 -32.44
N GLY A 562 -7.45 -6.39 -31.73
CA GLY A 562 -7.16 -7.81 -31.95
C GLY A 562 -5.67 -8.10 -31.77
N THR A 563 -5.08 -8.89 -32.69
CA THR A 563 -3.66 -9.24 -32.60
C THR A 563 -2.72 -8.07 -32.88
N GLU A 564 -3.18 -6.98 -33.51
CA GLU A 564 -2.33 -5.79 -33.72
C GLU A 564 -1.89 -5.15 -32.39
N LEU A 565 -2.66 -5.32 -31.32
CA LEU A 565 -2.31 -4.81 -29.99
C LEU A 565 -0.97 -5.40 -29.51
N HIS A 566 -0.81 -6.72 -29.59
CA HIS A 566 0.40 -7.45 -29.18
C HIS A 566 1.43 -7.64 -30.31
N ASP A 567 1.24 -6.92 -31.42
CA ASP A 567 2.14 -6.92 -32.57
C ASP A 567 2.65 -5.50 -32.88
N ARG A 568 1.79 -4.68 -33.49
CA ARG A 568 2.08 -3.30 -33.90
C ARG A 568 2.31 -2.39 -32.70
N PHE A 569 1.42 -2.44 -31.72
CA PHE A 569 1.48 -1.55 -30.54
C PHE A 569 2.43 -2.03 -29.45
N MET A 570 3.23 -3.07 -29.72
CA MET A 570 4.39 -3.40 -28.91
C MET A 570 5.65 -2.63 -29.35
N LEU A 571 5.59 -1.96 -30.51
CA LEU A 571 6.73 -1.32 -31.14
C LEU A 571 6.82 0.19 -30.81
N PRO A 572 8.02 0.68 -30.42
CA PRO A 572 8.27 2.09 -30.12
C PRO A 572 7.76 3.06 -31.20
N THR A 573 7.93 2.73 -32.48
CA THR A 573 7.58 3.60 -33.60
C THR A 573 6.08 3.88 -33.64
N PHE A 574 5.25 2.85 -33.51
CA PHE A 574 3.78 3.01 -33.59
C PHE A 574 3.19 3.58 -32.32
N ILE A 575 3.79 3.30 -31.15
CA ILE A 575 3.43 3.99 -29.90
C ILE A 575 3.70 5.49 -30.01
N GLN A 576 4.84 5.89 -30.58
CA GLN A 576 5.18 7.31 -30.77
C GLN A 576 4.25 8.00 -31.77
N GLN A 577 3.90 7.32 -32.88
CA GLN A 577 2.94 7.86 -33.85
C GLN A 577 1.55 8.05 -33.23
N ASP A 578 1.02 7.04 -32.56
CA ASP A 578 -0.28 7.13 -31.85
C ASP A 578 -0.27 8.21 -30.77
N PHE A 579 0.83 8.34 -30.03
CA PHE A 579 0.97 9.38 -29.02
C PHE A 579 1.08 10.78 -29.63
N ALA A 580 1.76 10.93 -30.77
CA ALA A 580 1.84 12.19 -31.49
C ALA A 580 0.45 12.68 -31.93
N ASP A 581 -0.44 11.76 -32.35
CA ASP A 581 -1.84 12.07 -32.66
C ASP A 581 -2.59 12.58 -31.42
N VAL A 582 -2.41 11.95 -30.26
CA VAL A 582 -2.98 12.43 -28.98
C VAL A 582 -2.51 13.85 -28.66
N ILE A 583 -1.21 14.12 -28.80
CA ILE A 583 -0.65 15.45 -28.53
C ILE A 583 -1.16 16.49 -29.54
N ALA A 584 -1.26 16.14 -30.82
CA ALA A 584 -1.81 17.02 -31.85
C ALA A 584 -3.29 17.34 -31.60
N GLU A 585 -4.09 16.36 -31.18
CA GLU A 585 -5.50 16.56 -30.82
C GLU A 585 -5.63 17.45 -29.59
N MET A 586 -4.83 17.23 -28.55
CA MET A 586 -4.85 18.04 -27.33
C MET A 586 -4.45 19.50 -27.61
N ASN A 587 -3.43 19.72 -28.45
CA ASN A 587 -3.05 21.06 -28.92
C ASN A 587 -4.19 21.73 -29.69
N SER A 588 -4.84 20.99 -30.60
CA SER A 588 -5.98 21.49 -31.37
C SER A 588 -7.20 21.83 -30.48
N ALA A 589 -7.35 21.13 -29.36
CA ALA A 589 -8.36 21.40 -28.34
C ALA A 589 -7.99 22.56 -27.38
N GLY A 590 -6.84 23.22 -27.59
CA GLY A 590 -6.38 24.37 -26.80
C GLY A 590 -5.50 24.03 -25.59
N TYR A 591 -4.93 22.82 -25.53
CA TYR A 591 -3.98 22.40 -24.50
C TYR A 591 -2.56 22.33 -25.10
N ALA A 592 -1.76 23.37 -24.86
CA ALA A 592 -0.45 23.58 -25.48
C ALA A 592 0.65 22.63 -24.95
N PHE A 593 0.60 21.35 -25.31
CA PHE A 593 1.63 20.38 -24.97
C PHE A 593 2.77 20.41 -25.98
N ASP A 594 4.00 20.55 -25.49
CA ASP A 594 5.21 20.33 -26.28
C ASP A 594 5.51 18.82 -26.33
N PRO A 595 5.58 18.19 -27.52
CA PRO A 595 5.96 16.79 -27.66
C PRO A 595 7.30 16.44 -26.99
N GLN A 596 8.25 17.39 -26.92
CA GLN A 596 9.56 17.16 -26.32
C GLN A 596 9.51 16.85 -24.82
N TRP A 597 8.43 17.23 -24.12
CA TRP A 597 8.26 16.89 -22.70
C TRP A 597 8.15 15.37 -22.45
N PHE A 598 7.80 14.60 -23.48
CA PHE A 598 7.61 13.15 -23.40
C PHE A 598 8.77 12.35 -24.01
N ALA A 599 9.76 13.00 -24.64
CA ALA A 599 10.94 12.33 -25.18
C ALA A 599 11.71 11.50 -24.12
N PRO A 600 11.86 11.97 -22.86
CA PRO A 600 12.45 11.14 -21.81
C PRO A 600 11.64 9.86 -21.49
N HIS A 601 10.31 9.89 -21.60
CA HIS A 601 9.47 8.71 -21.38
C HIS A 601 9.69 7.67 -22.48
N THR A 602 9.79 8.11 -23.74
CA THR A 602 10.12 7.24 -24.86
C THR A 602 11.49 6.59 -24.68
N GLU A 603 12.52 7.35 -24.30
CA GLU A 603 13.86 6.78 -24.13
C GLU A 603 13.96 5.86 -22.91
N PHE A 604 13.26 6.20 -21.82
CA PHE A 604 13.16 5.34 -20.64
C PHE A 604 12.45 4.03 -20.94
N ARG A 605 11.35 4.08 -21.71
CA ARG A 605 10.55 2.90 -22.06
C ARG A 605 11.20 2.01 -23.12
N PHE A 606 11.81 2.64 -24.13
CA PHE A 606 12.30 1.99 -25.34
C PHE A 606 13.77 2.36 -25.61
N PRO A 607 14.70 2.04 -24.71
CA PRO A 607 16.09 2.48 -24.84
C PRO A 607 16.73 2.00 -26.15
N ILE A 608 17.59 2.86 -26.73
CA ILE A 608 18.40 2.49 -27.88
C ILE A 608 19.42 1.42 -27.47
N VAL A 609 19.47 0.34 -28.25
CA VAL A 609 20.50 -0.71 -28.13
C VAL A 609 21.74 -0.34 -28.92
N GLY A 610 21.54 0.15 -30.15
CA GLY A 610 22.64 0.55 -31.01
C GLY A 610 22.19 0.97 -32.39
N THR A 611 23.13 1.47 -33.19
CA THR A 611 22.89 1.87 -34.57
C THR A 611 24.12 1.56 -35.40
N PHE A 612 23.92 1.20 -36.67
CA PHE A 612 24.99 1.13 -37.65
C PHE A 612 24.51 1.68 -39.00
N LYS A 613 25.46 2.10 -39.84
CA LYS A 613 25.20 2.67 -41.17
C LYS A 613 25.96 1.91 -42.23
N ALA A 614 25.29 1.57 -43.32
CA ALA A 614 25.89 0.93 -44.49
C ALA A 614 25.23 1.43 -45.78
N ALA A 615 26.03 1.85 -46.76
CA ALA A 615 25.53 2.28 -48.09
C ALA A 615 24.38 3.31 -48.06
N SER A 616 24.46 4.31 -47.17
CA SER A 616 23.41 5.33 -46.94
C SER A 616 22.11 4.82 -46.31
N ILE A 617 22.11 3.58 -45.82
CA ILE A 617 21.04 2.99 -45.02
C ILE A 617 21.50 3.03 -43.56
N GLU A 618 20.63 3.51 -42.68
CA GLU A 618 20.85 3.53 -41.24
C GLU A 618 19.86 2.58 -40.57
N LEU A 619 20.38 1.66 -39.77
CA LEU A 619 19.58 0.70 -39.00
C LEU A 619 19.79 0.95 -37.51
N THR A 620 18.68 1.16 -36.81
CA THR A 620 18.63 1.39 -35.37
C THR A 620 17.89 0.24 -34.69
N LEU A 621 18.46 -0.26 -33.59
CA LEU A 621 17.85 -1.26 -32.72
C LEU A 621 17.36 -0.61 -31.43
N ARG A 622 16.08 -0.84 -31.08
CA ARG A 622 15.49 -0.42 -29.80
C ARG A 622 14.84 -1.61 -29.12
N ASN A 623 14.92 -1.66 -27.80
CA ASN A 623 14.08 -2.59 -27.04
C ASN A 623 12.60 -2.25 -27.26
N ALA A 624 11.78 -3.28 -27.45
CA ALA A 624 10.34 -3.16 -27.62
C ALA A 624 9.61 -3.89 -26.49
N LEU A 625 8.30 -3.67 -26.37
CA LEU A 625 7.49 -4.36 -25.37
C LEU A 625 7.27 -5.82 -25.76
N GLU A 626 7.21 -6.68 -24.76
CA GLU A 626 6.86 -8.08 -24.94
C GLU A 626 5.98 -8.49 -23.76
N PRO A 627 4.74 -8.96 -24.00
CA PRO A 627 3.90 -9.48 -22.94
C PRO A 627 4.54 -10.70 -22.28
N TRP A 628 4.69 -10.66 -20.95
CA TRP A 628 5.07 -11.85 -20.21
C TRP A 628 3.83 -12.50 -19.61
N HIS A 629 3.69 -13.80 -19.82
CA HIS A 629 2.52 -14.53 -19.38
C HIS A 629 2.80 -15.19 -18.03
N VAL A 630 1.83 -15.08 -17.12
CA VAL A 630 1.81 -15.93 -15.92
C VAL A 630 1.55 -17.37 -16.35
N MET A 631 2.40 -18.27 -15.88
CA MET A 631 2.37 -19.70 -16.17
C MET A 631 1.36 -20.44 -15.30
N GLY A 632 1.15 -21.72 -15.60
CA GLY A 632 0.34 -22.61 -14.77
C GLY A 632 0.84 -22.67 -13.33
N GLU A 633 -0.06 -23.03 -12.40
CA GLU A 633 0.29 -23.20 -11.00
C GLU A 633 1.23 -24.39 -10.80
N GLU A 634 2.28 -24.17 -10.01
CA GLU A 634 3.21 -25.21 -9.57
C GLU A 634 3.17 -25.32 -8.04
N GLY A 635 3.35 -26.54 -7.50
CA GLY A 635 3.46 -26.74 -6.06
C GLY A 635 4.81 -26.25 -5.54
N ALA A 636 4.80 -25.42 -4.50
CA ALA A 636 6.00 -24.93 -3.82
C ALA A 636 5.93 -25.26 -2.32
N PRO A 637 7.06 -25.39 -1.62
CA PRO A 637 7.05 -25.51 -0.16
C PRO A 637 6.25 -24.35 0.47
N GLY A 638 5.14 -24.66 1.13
CA GLY A 638 4.27 -23.66 1.76
C GLY A 638 3.15 -23.09 0.90
N GLY A 639 2.92 -23.55 -0.34
CA GLY A 639 1.78 -23.11 -1.15
C GLY A 639 1.86 -23.44 -2.63
N THR A 640 1.24 -22.60 -3.47
CA THR A 640 1.37 -22.64 -4.92
C THR A 640 2.19 -21.44 -5.40
N ALA A 641 3.02 -21.66 -6.40
CA ALA A 641 3.76 -20.61 -7.11
C ALA A 641 3.21 -20.48 -8.53
N ARG A 642 3.22 -19.25 -9.05
CA ARG A 642 2.95 -18.97 -10.46
C ARG A 642 4.12 -18.20 -11.02
N TYR A 643 4.88 -18.83 -11.91
CA TYR A 643 6.02 -18.19 -12.56
C TYR A 643 5.55 -17.29 -13.70
N VAL A 644 6.41 -16.38 -14.13
CA VAL A 644 6.19 -15.50 -15.28
C VAL A 644 7.20 -15.87 -16.36
N ASP A 645 6.74 -16.13 -17.59
CA ASP A 645 7.63 -16.40 -18.71
C ASP A 645 8.30 -15.12 -19.19
N SER A 646 9.44 -14.81 -18.57
CA SER A 646 10.31 -13.69 -18.94
C SER A 646 11.44 -14.12 -19.89
N SER A 647 11.34 -15.32 -20.49
CA SER A 647 12.32 -15.83 -21.45
C SER A 647 12.27 -15.16 -22.82
N LEU A 648 11.16 -14.49 -23.13
CA LEU A 648 10.90 -13.84 -24.40
C LEU A 648 11.17 -12.35 -24.31
N GLU A 649 11.80 -11.85 -25.37
CA GLU A 649 12.03 -10.43 -25.58
C GLU A 649 11.68 -10.05 -27.02
N ARG A 650 11.49 -8.74 -27.21
CA ARG A 650 11.23 -8.14 -28.51
C ARG A 650 12.20 -7.00 -28.78
N MET A 651 12.68 -6.94 -30.02
CA MET A 651 13.52 -5.86 -30.53
C MET A 651 12.81 -5.21 -31.71
N GLU A 652 12.72 -3.87 -31.71
CA GLU A 652 12.37 -3.12 -32.90
C GLU A 652 13.61 -2.90 -33.77
N VAL A 653 13.44 -3.13 -35.07
CA VAL A 653 14.43 -2.88 -36.11
C VAL A 653 13.87 -1.77 -36.99
N HIS A 654 14.42 -0.57 -36.83
CA HIS A 654 14.05 0.61 -37.60
C HIS A 654 15.13 0.92 -38.64
N VAL A 655 14.72 1.22 -39.87
CA VAL A 655 15.63 1.48 -40.98
C VAL A 655 15.21 2.71 -41.76
N THR A 656 16.17 3.57 -42.08
CA THR A 656 15.99 4.74 -42.96
C THR A 656 16.91 4.66 -44.18
N GLY A 657 16.52 5.30 -45.29
CA GLY A 657 17.29 5.33 -46.54
C GLY A 657 17.23 4.04 -47.36
N MET A 658 16.32 3.11 -47.05
CA MET A 658 16.26 1.80 -47.69
C MET A 658 15.35 1.76 -48.93
N ASN A 659 15.87 1.23 -50.04
CA ASN A 659 15.06 0.84 -51.20
C ASN A 659 14.49 -0.58 -51.03
N GLN A 660 13.18 -0.69 -50.76
CA GLN A 660 12.47 -1.96 -50.53
C GLN A 660 12.48 -2.96 -51.70
N SER A 661 12.76 -2.49 -52.93
CA SER A 661 12.83 -3.35 -54.13
C SER A 661 14.21 -4.00 -54.32
N ARG A 662 15.23 -3.53 -53.60
CA ARG A 662 16.61 -4.02 -53.71
C ARG A 662 17.11 -4.66 -52.43
N TYR A 663 16.79 -4.07 -51.29
CA TYR A 663 17.34 -4.50 -50.01
C TYR A 663 16.33 -5.33 -49.22
N VAL A 664 16.87 -6.16 -48.34
CA VAL A 664 16.12 -6.86 -47.30
C VAL A 664 16.94 -6.83 -46.01
N VAL A 665 16.26 -6.65 -44.88
CA VAL A 665 16.88 -6.77 -43.56
C VAL A 665 16.63 -8.18 -43.06
N THR A 666 17.68 -8.84 -42.57
CA THR A 666 17.56 -10.18 -41.97
C THR A 666 18.02 -10.19 -40.52
N CYS A 667 17.43 -11.04 -39.69
CA CYS A 667 17.94 -11.40 -38.37
C CYS A 667 18.26 -12.90 -38.35
N ASN A 668 19.49 -13.28 -38.02
CA ASN A 668 19.97 -14.67 -38.07
C ASN A 668 19.68 -15.36 -39.43
N GLY A 669 19.81 -14.61 -40.53
CA GLY A 669 19.53 -15.07 -41.89
C GLY A 669 18.05 -15.03 -42.30
N GLU A 670 17.13 -14.78 -41.36
CA GLU A 670 15.70 -14.73 -41.62
C GLU A 670 15.24 -13.33 -42.01
N ALA A 671 14.55 -13.21 -43.15
CA ALA A 671 14.00 -11.92 -43.60
C ALA A 671 12.94 -11.37 -42.64
N LEU A 672 13.06 -10.09 -42.35
CA LEU A 672 12.13 -9.35 -41.52
C LEU A 672 10.97 -8.78 -42.36
N PRO A 673 9.72 -8.85 -41.87
CA PRO A 673 8.56 -8.30 -42.57
C PRO A 673 8.48 -6.78 -42.36
N MET A 674 9.42 -6.05 -42.96
CA MET A 674 9.54 -4.59 -42.79
C MET A 674 8.29 -3.86 -43.29
N GLN A 675 7.68 -3.07 -42.40
CA GLN A 675 6.47 -2.28 -42.64
C GLN A 675 6.81 -0.81 -42.84
N SER A 676 6.13 -0.13 -43.76
CA SER A 676 6.36 1.31 -43.98
C SER A 676 5.82 2.13 -42.81
N THR A 677 6.54 3.19 -42.44
CA THR A 677 6.09 4.17 -41.44
C THR A 677 5.23 5.29 -42.05
N GLY A 678 5.06 5.31 -43.38
CA GLY A 678 4.46 6.41 -44.14
C GLY A 678 5.50 7.37 -44.76
N THR A 679 6.74 7.36 -44.27
CA THR A 679 7.86 8.11 -44.86
C THR A 679 8.57 7.28 -45.92
N VAL A 680 8.88 7.89 -47.08
CA VAL A 680 9.60 7.21 -48.16
C VAL A 680 11.00 6.81 -47.70
N GLY A 681 11.30 5.51 -47.82
CA GLY A 681 12.61 4.95 -47.44
C GLY A 681 12.75 4.61 -45.96
N GLU A 682 11.68 4.72 -45.18
CA GLU A 682 11.64 4.39 -43.76
C GLU A 682 10.74 3.18 -43.49
N TYR A 683 11.28 2.20 -42.77
CA TYR A 683 10.59 0.96 -42.46
C TYR A 683 10.91 0.44 -41.06
N VAL A 684 9.99 -0.32 -40.49
CA VAL A 684 10.11 -0.92 -39.17
C VAL A 684 9.63 -2.37 -39.16
N ALA A 685 10.30 -3.24 -38.42
CA ALA A 685 9.82 -4.57 -38.07
C ALA A 685 10.23 -4.92 -36.63
N ALA A 686 9.62 -5.95 -36.08
CA ALA A 686 10.04 -6.54 -34.82
C ALA A 686 10.70 -7.91 -35.02
N VAL A 687 11.62 -8.23 -34.12
CA VAL A 687 12.09 -9.61 -33.89
C VAL A 687 11.65 -10.03 -32.50
N ARG A 688 10.86 -11.10 -32.43
CA ARG A 688 10.53 -11.79 -31.18
C ARG A 688 11.45 -12.99 -31.05
N TYR A 689 12.14 -13.09 -29.92
CA TYR A 689 13.18 -14.09 -29.72
C TYR A 689 13.22 -14.57 -28.28
N LYS A 690 13.74 -15.78 -28.10
CA LYS A 690 14.02 -16.35 -26.78
C LYS A 690 15.41 -15.94 -26.33
N ALA A 691 15.48 -15.14 -25.27
CA ALA A 691 16.69 -14.52 -24.73
C ALA A 691 17.46 -15.45 -23.78
N TRP A 692 16.74 -16.24 -22.99
CA TRP A 692 17.30 -17.26 -22.08
C TRP A 692 16.33 -18.45 -21.98
N ASN A 693 16.72 -19.58 -21.36
CA ASN A 693 15.91 -20.80 -21.39
C ASN A 693 15.62 -21.37 -19.98
N PRO A 694 14.68 -20.78 -19.23
CA PRO A 694 14.24 -21.36 -17.97
C PRO A 694 13.44 -22.65 -18.20
N PRO A 695 13.51 -23.60 -17.24
CA PRO A 695 12.68 -24.80 -17.28
C PRO A 695 11.18 -24.47 -17.26
N SER A 696 10.77 -23.45 -16.48
CA SER A 696 9.40 -22.93 -16.45
C SER A 696 9.21 -21.79 -17.46
N SER A 697 9.14 -22.12 -18.75
CA SER A 697 8.72 -21.22 -19.85
C SER A 697 7.64 -21.87 -20.71
N LEU A 698 6.97 -21.11 -21.59
CA LEU A 698 5.93 -21.63 -22.49
C LEU A 698 6.45 -22.75 -23.41
N HIS A 699 7.71 -22.65 -23.85
CA HIS A 699 8.32 -23.59 -24.80
C HIS A 699 9.76 -23.92 -24.39
N PRO A 700 9.98 -24.76 -23.36
CA PRO A 700 11.31 -25.01 -22.79
C PRO A 700 12.25 -25.78 -23.73
N SER A 701 11.73 -26.51 -24.71
CA SER A 701 12.51 -27.24 -25.72
C SER A 701 13.13 -26.34 -26.80
N ILE A 702 12.61 -25.11 -26.96
CA ILE A 702 13.17 -24.14 -27.91
C ILE A 702 14.39 -23.48 -27.27
N GLY A 703 15.52 -23.50 -27.97
CA GLY A 703 16.78 -22.92 -27.52
C GLY A 703 16.78 -21.39 -27.48
N VAL A 704 17.89 -20.83 -27.01
CA VAL A 704 18.16 -19.39 -27.01
C VAL A 704 18.57 -18.95 -28.43
N HIS A 705 18.12 -17.78 -28.88
CA HIS A 705 18.40 -17.26 -30.23
C HIS A 705 19.55 -16.23 -30.25
N ALA A 706 20.21 -16.00 -29.11
CA ALA A 706 21.30 -15.06 -28.98
C ALA A 706 22.66 -15.68 -29.40
N PRO A 707 23.56 -14.91 -30.02
CA PRO A 707 23.40 -13.51 -30.42
C PRO A 707 22.45 -13.34 -31.60
N LEU A 708 21.78 -12.19 -31.66
CA LEU A 708 21.02 -11.78 -32.84
C LEU A 708 21.98 -11.09 -33.81
N THR A 709 22.05 -11.57 -35.05
CA THR A 709 22.86 -10.98 -36.11
C THR A 709 21.94 -10.33 -37.14
N PHE A 710 22.06 -9.01 -37.29
CA PHE A 710 21.27 -8.23 -38.23
C PHE A 710 22.12 -7.87 -39.45
N ASP A 711 21.58 -8.12 -40.65
CA ASP A 711 22.24 -7.82 -41.93
C ASP A 711 21.34 -6.97 -42.82
N ILE A 712 21.92 -5.99 -43.50
CA ILE A 712 21.30 -5.34 -44.67
C ILE A 712 21.80 -6.05 -45.91
N VAL A 713 20.95 -6.83 -46.56
CA VAL A 713 21.35 -7.67 -47.69
C VAL A 713 20.94 -7.02 -49.01
N ASP A 714 21.89 -6.91 -49.93
CA ASP A 714 21.63 -6.53 -51.32
C ASP A 714 21.19 -7.76 -52.11
N THR A 715 19.91 -7.82 -52.49
CA THR A 715 19.36 -8.97 -53.23
C THR A 715 19.90 -9.07 -54.65
N TRP A 716 20.40 -7.97 -55.23
CA TRP A 716 20.98 -7.97 -56.58
C TRP A 716 22.39 -8.54 -56.57
N MET A 717 23.19 -8.17 -55.56
CA MET A 717 24.57 -8.65 -55.39
C MET A 717 24.68 -9.93 -54.55
N LYS A 718 23.58 -10.35 -53.91
CA LYS A 718 23.49 -11.53 -53.03
C LYS A 718 24.51 -11.53 -51.90
N ARG A 719 24.73 -10.37 -51.26
CA ARG A 719 25.68 -10.22 -50.13
C ARG A 719 25.19 -9.17 -49.14
N SER A 720 25.63 -9.30 -47.89
CA SER A 720 25.46 -8.27 -46.87
C SER A 720 26.25 -7.01 -47.23
N LEU A 721 25.65 -5.84 -47.05
CA LEU A 721 26.31 -4.53 -47.15
C LEU A 721 26.97 -4.12 -45.82
N GLY A 722 26.61 -4.80 -44.74
CA GLY A 722 26.94 -4.46 -43.38
C GLY A 722 25.86 -4.95 -42.43
N GLY A 723 26.20 -4.97 -41.15
CA GLY A 723 25.37 -5.59 -40.13
C GLY A 723 25.91 -5.34 -38.72
N CYS A 724 25.12 -5.73 -37.74
CA CYS A 724 25.45 -5.60 -36.33
C CYS A 724 25.01 -6.85 -35.55
N GLN A 725 25.56 -7.02 -34.36
CA GLN A 725 25.19 -8.09 -33.45
C GLN A 725 24.68 -7.53 -32.13
N TYR A 726 23.66 -8.19 -31.60
CA TYR A 726 23.14 -7.96 -30.26
C TYR A 726 23.29 -9.22 -29.41
N PHE A 727 23.76 -9.04 -28.18
CA PHE A 727 24.00 -10.09 -27.22
C PHE A 727 23.06 -9.94 -26.01
N VAL A 728 22.44 -11.03 -25.57
CA VAL A 728 21.60 -11.01 -24.36
C VAL A 728 22.44 -10.82 -23.10
N ALA A 729 23.62 -11.46 -23.06
CA ALA A 729 24.62 -11.33 -22.01
C ALA A 729 25.94 -10.81 -22.60
N HIS A 730 26.95 -10.56 -21.76
CA HIS A 730 28.25 -10.11 -22.25
C HIS A 730 28.87 -11.13 -23.22
N PRO A 731 29.41 -10.71 -24.38
CA PRO A 731 29.91 -11.62 -25.42
C PRO A 731 31.06 -12.54 -24.95
N GLY A 732 31.81 -12.11 -23.94
CA GLY A 732 32.84 -12.93 -23.27
C GLY A 732 32.31 -14.01 -22.32
N GLY A 733 30.99 -14.25 -22.25
CA GLY A 733 30.37 -15.26 -21.38
C GLY A 733 30.17 -14.82 -19.92
N LEU A 734 30.35 -13.53 -19.62
CA LEU A 734 30.15 -12.98 -18.28
C LEU A 734 28.64 -12.78 -18.03
N ASN A 735 28.09 -13.56 -17.11
CA ASN A 735 26.74 -13.40 -16.59
C ASN A 735 26.82 -12.75 -15.21
N TYR A 736 26.26 -11.55 -15.07
CA TYR A 736 26.27 -10.84 -13.80
C TYR A 736 25.22 -11.42 -12.85
N GLU A 737 25.67 -11.83 -11.67
CA GLU A 737 24.77 -12.23 -10.57
C GLU A 737 24.35 -11.05 -9.69
N SER A 738 25.13 -9.96 -9.71
CA SER A 738 24.85 -8.74 -8.95
C SER A 738 24.19 -7.67 -9.81
N PHE A 739 23.36 -6.84 -9.17
CA PHE A 739 22.89 -5.60 -9.77
C PHE A 739 24.05 -4.61 -9.95
N PRO A 740 23.99 -3.72 -10.96
CA PRO A 740 24.97 -2.66 -11.12
C PRO A 740 25.06 -1.78 -9.88
N VAL A 741 26.27 -1.39 -9.49
CA VAL A 741 26.53 -0.53 -8.32
C VAL A 741 26.17 0.93 -8.63
N ASN A 742 26.22 1.34 -9.89
CA ASN A 742 25.88 2.69 -10.33
C ASN A 742 25.48 2.73 -11.82
N ALA A 743 25.09 3.93 -12.28
CA ALA A 743 24.66 4.16 -13.66
C ALA A 743 25.77 3.91 -14.71
N PHE A 744 27.04 4.17 -14.39
CA PHE A 744 28.17 3.94 -15.32
C PHE A 744 28.39 2.44 -15.56
N GLU A 745 28.29 1.62 -14.52
CA GLU A 745 28.36 0.16 -14.66
C GLU A 745 27.15 -0.35 -15.46
N ALA A 746 25.94 0.13 -15.15
CA ALA A 746 24.74 -0.23 -15.89
C ALA A 746 24.88 0.13 -17.39
N GLU A 747 25.38 1.32 -17.70
CA GLU A 747 25.66 1.76 -19.07
C GLU A 747 26.72 0.89 -19.76
N SER A 748 27.84 0.61 -19.08
CA SER A 748 28.88 -0.28 -19.60
C SER A 748 28.34 -1.67 -19.94
N ARG A 749 27.51 -2.25 -19.07
CA ARG A 749 26.82 -3.53 -19.31
C ARG A 749 25.93 -3.45 -20.55
N ARG A 750 25.14 -2.39 -20.72
CA ARG A 750 24.32 -2.19 -21.93
C ARG A 750 25.15 -2.04 -23.20
N MET A 751 26.19 -1.20 -23.18
CA MET A 751 27.04 -0.96 -24.36
C MET A 751 27.78 -2.23 -24.81
N SER A 752 28.22 -3.06 -23.87
CA SER A 752 28.94 -4.31 -24.19
C SER A 752 28.12 -5.35 -24.95
N ARG A 753 26.79 -5.17 -25.00
CA ARG A 753 25.83 -6.08 -25.64
C ARG A 753 25.54 -5.73 -27.10
N PHE A 754 26.18 -4.70 -27.65
CA PHE A 754 26.01 -4.31 -29.03
C PHE A 754 27.36 -4.21 -29.74
N ALA A 755 27.46 -4.79 -30.92
CA ALA A 755 28.59 -4.63 -31.82
C ALA A 755 28.10 -4.14 -33.18
N ALA A 756 28.58 -2.98 -33.65
CA ALA A 756 28.29 -2.43 -34.98
C ALA A 756 29.02 -3.17 -36.12
N MET A 757 29.31 -4.46 -35.93
CA MET A 757 30.00 -5.36 -36.85
C MET A 757 29.50 -6.79 -36.64
N GLY A 758 30.08 -7.78 -37.32
CA GLY A 758 29.68 -9.19 -37.20
C GLY A 758 28.57 -9.60 -38.17
N HIS A 759 28.44 -8.89 -39.28
CA HIS A 759 27.56 -9.20 -40.40
C HIS A 759 27.96 -10.53 -41.08
N THR A 760 27.01 -11.18 -41.74
CA THR A 760 27.24 -12.46 -42.41
C THR A 760 28.14 -12.28 -43.64
N PRO A 761 29.35 -12.88 -43.69
CA PRO A 761 30.26 -12.73 -44.82
C PRO A 761 29.87 -13.63 -45.99
N GLY A 762 30.30 -13.24 -47.20
CA GLY A 762 30.16 -14.07 -48.40
C GLY A 762 28.82 -13.94 -49.13
N VAL A 763 28.57 -14.88 -50.04
CA VAL A 763 27.32 -14.93 -50.82
C VAL A 763 26.22 -15.50 -49.93
N MET A 764 25.11 -14.77 -49.83
CA MET A 764 23.94 -15.18 -49.07
C MET A 764 22.87 -15.74 -50.00
N ILE A 765 22.20 -16.83 -49.58
CA ILE A 765 20.96 -17.27 -50.22
C ILE A 765 19.87 -16.33 -49.70
N VAL A 766 19.66 -15.25 -50.45
CA VAL A 766 18.85 -14.14 -49.96
C VAL A 766 17.36 -14.45 -50.15
N PRO A 767 16.53 -14.25 -49.11
CA PRO A 767 15.09 -14.12 -49.28
C PRO A 767 14.76 -13.02 -50.30
N PRO A 768 13.55 -13.01 -50.90
CA PRO A 768 13.19 -11.97 -51.85
C PRO A 768 13.21 -10.59 -51.16
N ALA A 769 13.38 -9.52 -51.95
CA ALA A 769 13.47 -8.14 -51.43
C ALA A 769 12.26 -7.80 -50.54
N THR A 770 12.41 -6.83 -49.63
CA THR A 770 11.41 -6.47 -48.61
C THR A 770 9.96 -6.44 -49.13
N ILE A 771 9.74 -5.89 -50.33
CA ILE A 771 8.41 -5.83 -50.98
C ILE A 771 7.69 -7.20 -51.14
N ASN A 772 8.45 -8.29 -51.14
CA ASN A 772 7.97 -9.66 -51.34
C ASN A 772 8.05 -10.52 -50.07
N VAL A 773 8.47 -9.95 -48.93
CA VAL A 773 8.52 -10.67 -47.65
C VAL A 773 7.14 -10.60 -47.01
N ALA A 774 6.40 -11.71 -47.05
CA ALA A 774 5.10 -11.79 -46.40
C ALA A 774 5.25 -11.83 -44.87
N GLY A 775 4.51 -10.98 -44.17
CA GLY A 775 4.34 -11.07 -42.72
C GLY A 775 3.48 -12.27 -42.32
N SER A 776 3.53 -12.63 -41.03
CA SER A 776 2.56 -13.57 -40.47
C SER A 776 1.14 -13.00 -40.61
N LYS A 777 0.14 -13.85 -40.83
CA LYS A 777 -1.27 -13.41 -40.84
C LYS A 777 -1.71 -12.85 -39.49
N GLU A 778 -1.18 -13.39 -38.41
CA GLU A 778 -1.53 -12.99 -37.04
C GLU A 778 -0.61 -11.89 -36.51
N PHE A 779 0.66 -11.87 -36.95
CA PHE A 779 1.71 -10.95 -36.50
C PHE A 779 2.46 -10.33 -37.69
N PRO A 780 1.82 -9.49 -38.52
CA PRO A 780 2.43 -8.93 -39.72
C PRO A 780 3.67 -8.06 -39.46
N PHE A 781 3.82 -7.46 -38.28
CA PHE A 781 4.94 -6.60 -37.92
C PHE A 781 6.12 -7.36 -37.32
N THR A 782 5.95 -8.64 -36.96
CA THR A 782 6.92 -9.37 -36.15
C THR A 782 7.39 -10.67 -36.80
N LYS A 783 8.71 -10.84 -36.87
CA LYS A 783 9.34 -12.14 -37.11
C LYS A 783 9.57 -12.85 -35.78
N ASP A 784 8.89 -13.97 -35.56
CA ASP A 784 9.09 -14.82 -34.38
C ASP A 784 10.10 -15.93 -34.67
N LEU A 785 11.30 -15.84 -34.09
CA LEU A 785 12.38 -16.78 -34.34
C LEU A 785 12.12 -18.18 -33.79
N ARG A 786 11.15 -18.34 -32.88
CA ARG A 786 10.78 -19.65 -32.31
C ARG A 786 10.11 -20.59 -33.32
N ARG A 787 9.70 -20.04 -34.48
CA ARG A 787 9.05 -20.80 -35.55
C ARG A 787 9.99 -21.18 -36.69
N VAL A 788 11.28 -20.88 -36.55
CA VAL A 788 12.33 -21.09 -37.55
C VAL A 788 13.04 -22.40 -37.30
#